data_AF-A0A8C9U9J6-F1
#
_entry.id   AF-A0A8C9U9J6-F1
#
_cell.length_a   1.000
_cell.length_b   1.000
_cell.length_c   1.000
_cell.angle_alpha   90.00
_cell.angle_beta   90.00
_cell.angle_gamma   90.00
#
_symmetry.space_group_name_H-M   'P 1'
#
loop_
_entity.id
_entity.type
_entity.pdbx_description
1 polymer ?
#
loop_
_entity_poly.entity_id
_entity_poly.type
_entity_poly.pdbx_seq_one_letter_code
_entity_poly.pdbx_strand_id
1 'polypeptide(L)'
;HHFREELLYLFTFRHRSLCSSRECLCSTRESGTSMLEKRWKDTADTVVIGGGCVGVSLVYHLAKAGVKDVVLLEKSELTAGSTWHAAGLTTYYHPGINMKKIHYYSIKLYEKLEKETGQAVGFHQPGSIRIASTPVRVDELKYQMTRTHWHPTPQFLIEPEKIQELFPLLNINKVLAGLYNPGDGHIDPYSLTMALAAGARMYGAEIYNPAPVTGLTPTSNGKWDVQTPQGTLRANRIVNAAGFWAREVGKLIGLEHPTIPVHHQYVVTATVPEVKALKTELPVIRDLEGSYYLRQERDGLLFGPYEKEHKMVLQDSWFRDGVPPGFGKELFESDLDRIMEHVECAMEMVPVLKNADIINIVSGPITYSPDLLPMVGPHQDVRNYWTAIGFGYGIIHAGGVGKFLSDWIVNEEPPYDLIECDPNRYSKWTNEAYVCAKARESYGFNNVVGYPKEERFAGRPTHRVSGIYHLLKPRASMGFHTGWEQPHWFYKPGDDVGYKPSFRRTNWFEPVGRECRLVMEKVGVIDLTPFGKFMVQGKDSVKLLDRLFANVVPKRGTTNISHMLTLTGKVYAEVTVTQLAEGGFLLITGSGSELHDLRWIEKEAIEGNYDVEVTNVTEDVGVLGVAGPRSRVVLQKLTDQDMSDSSFKFLHCKSIQVAGVPLRAIRISYTGELGWELYMGSKHTATVYQALMKAGQEDGIDDFGTYAMSSLRLEKGFRGWGAEMNCDTNPLEAGLDYFIKLNKPADFIGKKALQQIKAQGLKRKLAYLTMQTDEVDPEGNETIWFNNKVVGNTTSGAYSYNTQQSLAFGYLPIELCTLGQQVEVELLGKKYTATVTQEPLVLTEPTRTRLQKKAGGKTP
;
A
#
# COMPACT_ATOMS: atom_id res chain seq x y z
N HIS A 1 -21.98 -55.37 -22.61
CA HIS A 1 -22.29 -56.70 -23.17
C HIS A 1 -23.37 -56.53 -24.24
N HIS A 2 -23.00 -56.68 -25.52
CA HIS A 2 -23.68 -57.40 -26.63
C HIS A 2 -25.22 -57.32 -26.75
N PHE A 3 -25.90 -57.00 -27.87
CA PHE A 3 -25.69 -57.09 -29.35
C PHE A 3 -26.64 -56.03 -29.99
N ARG A 4 -26.26 -55.12 -30.92
CA ARG A 4 -25.99 -55.21 -32.39
C ARG A 4 -27.11 -55.77 -33.29
N GLU A 5 -27.67 -54.85 -34.09
CA GLU A 5 -27.87 -54.81 -35.57
C GLU A 5 -28.35 -56.04 -36.37
N GLU A 6 -29.40 -55.82 -37.18
CA GLU A 6 -29.63 -56.33 -38.57
C GLU A 6 -30.74 -55.46 -39.23
N LEU A 7 -30.87 -55.19 -40.53
CA LEU A 7 -29.95 -55.07 -41.68
C LEU A 7 -30.79 -54.51 -42.86
N LEU A 8 -30.17 -53.65 -43.68
CA LEU A 8 -30.56 -53.19 -45.03
C LEU A 8 -31.00 -54.33 -45.98
N TYR A 9 -31.89 -54.06 -46.98
CA TYR A 9 -31.53 -53.97 -48.42
C TYR A 9 -32.72 -53.88 -49.42
N LEU A 10 -32.43 -53.26 -50.58
CA LEU A 10 -33.05 -53.39 -51.94
C LEU A 10 -34.33 -52.56 -52.20
N PHE A 11 -34.39 -51.58 -53.11
CA PHE A 11 -34.14 -51.67 -54.56
C PHE A 11 -34.00 -50.29 -55.24
N THR A 12 -33.44 -50.29 -56.46
CA THR A 12 -32.75 -49.20 -57.15
C THR A 12 -33.25 -49.05 -58.60
N PHE A 13 -33.13 -47.84 -59.18
CA PHE A 13 -33.03 -47.50 -60.63
C PHE A 13 -34.29 -47.69 -61.52
N ARG A 14 -34.58 -46.94 -62.61
CA ARG A 14 -33.80 -46.15 -63.60
C ARG A 14 -34.77 -45.39 -64.55
N HIS A 15 -34.44 -44.18 -65.04
CA HIS A 15 -34.26 -43.86 -66.49
C HIS A 15 -33.87 -42.39 -66.81
N ARG A 16 -32.60 -42.23 -67.23
CA ARG A 16 -31.97 -41.46 -68.36
C ARG A 16 -32.85 -40.52 -69.21
N SER A 17 -32.36 -39.49 -69.94
CA SER A 17 -31.07 -38.82 -70.24
C SER A 17 -31.36 -37.82 -71.38
N LEU A 18 -30.62 -36.71 -71.54
CA LEU A 18 -30.06 -36.27 -72.84
C LEU A 18 -29.06 -35.09 -72.73
N CYS A 19 -27.87 -35.33 -73.31
CA CYS A 19 -26.87 -34.44 -73.93
C CYS A 19 -26.33 -33.18 -73.22
N SER A 20 -25.01 -33.18 -72.93
CA SER A 20 -24.00 -32.63 -73.86
C SER A 20 -22.58 -33.05 -73.47
N SER A 21 -21.70 -32.98 -74.47
CA SER A 21 -20.38 -33.62 -74.62
C SER A 21 -19.20 -32.91 -73.95
N ARG A 22 -18.31 -33.76 -73.40
CA ARG A 22 -16.83 -33.71 -73.36
C ARG A 22 -16.10 -32.36 -73.52
N GLU A 23 -15.33 -32.02 -72.49
CA GLU A 23 -13.89 -31.78 -72.64
C GLU A 23 -13.15 -32.16 -71.34
N CYS A 24 -11.98 -32.77 -71.53
CA CYS A 24 -11.13 -33.40 -70.52
C CYS A 24 -10.12 -32.37 -70.02
N LEU A 25 -9.93 -32.21 -68.71
CA LEU A 25 -8.69 -31.67 -68.12
C LEU A 25 -8.57 -32.10 -66.66
N CYS A 26 -7.41 -32.70 -66.36
CA CYS A 26 -7.01 -33.26 -65.08
C CYS A 26 -7.05 -32.27 -63.91
N SER A 27 -7.32 -32.83 -62.73
CA SER A 27 -7.17 -32.18 -61.43
C SER A 27 -5.72 -31.78 -61.12
N THR A 28 -5.52 -30.52 -60.76
CA THR A 28 -4.47 -30.10 -59.83
C THR A 28 -5.08 -29.20 -58.77
N ARG A 29 -4.84 -29.57 -57.51
CA ARG A 29 -5.17 -28.81 -56.30
C ARG A 29 -4.50 -27.43 -56.37
N GLU A 30 -5.24 -26.37 -56.07
CA GLU A 30 -4.62 -25.14 -55.55
C GLU A 30 -5.57 -24.34 -54.65
N SER A 31 -5.05 -24.09 -53.45
CA SER A 31 -5.20 -22.92 -52.58
C SER A 31 -6.57 -22.26 -52.41
N GLY A 32 -7.12 -22.44 -51.19
CA GLY A 32 -8.07 -21.53 -50.57
C GLY A 32 -7.55 -21.07 -49.21
N THR A 33 -6.39 -20.41 -49.17
CA THR A 33 -5.89 -19.68 -48.00
C THR A 33 -6.45 -18.26 -48.06
N SER A 34 -7.32 -17.89 -47.11
CA SER A 34 -7.56 -16.48 -46.73
C SER A 34 -8.51 -16.41 -45.53
N MET A 35 -8.00 -16.68 -44.33
CA MET A 35 -8.34 -15.85 -43.17
C MET A 35 -7.07 -15.05 -42.86
N LEU A 36 -7.18 -13.73 -42.72
CA LEU A 36 -6.06 -12.86 -42.34
C LEU A 36 -5.61 -13.24 -40.92
N GLU A 37 -4.72 -14.24 -40.81
CA GLU A 37 -3.98 -14.57 -39.59
C GLU A 37 -3.17 -13.31 -39.20
N LYS A 38 -3.56 -12.64 -38.11
CA LYS A 38 -2.69 -11.61 -37.53
C LYS A 38 -1.36 -12.25 -37.19
N ARG A 39 -0.31 -11.80 -37.87
CA ARG A 39 1.06 -12.30 -37.71
C ARG A 39 1.50 -12.09 -36.26
N TRP A 40 1.89 -13.18 -35.60
CA TRP A 40 2.54 -13.18 -34.30
C TRP A 40 3.72 -12.19 -34.26
N LYS A 41 3.82 -11.40 -33.19
CA LYS A 41 4.97 -10.51 -32.97
C LYS A 41 6.12 -11.24 -32.31
N ASP A 42 7.31 -11.10 -32.88
CA ASP A 42 8.55 -11.61 -32.29
C ASP A 42 9.13 -10.67 -31.21
N THR A 43 8.70 -9.39 -31.22
CA THR A 43 9.16 -8.36 -30.28
C THR A 43 8.01 -7.52 -29.75
N ALA A 44 8.11 -7.12 -28.48
CA ALA A 44 7.19 -6.17 -27.85
C ALA A 44 7.97 -5.15 -27.01
N ASP A 45 7.39 -3.98 -26.83
CA ASP A 45 7.85 -3.09 -25.77
C ASP A 45 7.47 -3.68 -24.41
N THR A 46 6.19 -3.97 -24.24
CA THR A 46 5.64 -4.47 -22.98
C THR A 46 4.76 -5.69 -23.22
N VAL A 47 5.05 -6.79 -22.53
CA VAL A 47 4.16 -7.96 -22.44
C VAL A 47 3.42 -7.96 -21.11
N VAL A 48 2.10 -8.05 -21.15
CA VAL A 48 1.24 -8.23 -19.97
C VAL A 48 0.71 -9.67 -19.94
N ILE A 49 0.94 -10.37 -18.84
CA ILE A 49 0.59 -11.78 -18.65
C ILE A 49 -0.70 -11.85 -17.84
N GLY A 50 -1.80 -12.22 -18.49
CA GLY A 50 -3.13 -12.36 -17.89
C GLY A 50 -4.19 -11.42 -18.50
N GLY A 51 -5.28 -12.01 -18.98
CA GLY A 51 -6.42 -11.37 -19.64
C GLY A 51 -7.63 -11.13 -18.72
N GLY A 52 -7.41 -11.03 -17.41
CA GLY A 52 -8.41 -10.48 -16.48
C GLY A 52 -8.56 -8.95 -16.66
N CYS A 53 -9.55 -8.37 -15.98
CA CYS A 53 -9.84 -6.93 -16.06
C CYS A 53 -8.62 -6.03 -15.81
N VAL A 54 -7.74 -6.41 -14.88
CA VAL A 54 -6.53 -5.64 -14.54
C VAL A 54 -5.52 -5.64 -15.69
N GLY A 55 -5.19 -6.80 -16.25
CA GLY A 55 -4.23 -6.90 -17.34
C GLY A 55 -4.72 -6.19 -18.60
N VAL A 56 -6.01 -6.36 -18.93
CA VAL A 56 -6.63 -5.65 -20.05
C VAL A 56 -6.67 -4.13 -19.80
N SER A 57 -6.95 -3.68 -18.57
CA SER A 57 -6.93 -2.27 -18.20
C SER A 57 -5.54 -1.64 -18.41
N LEU A 58 -4.47 -2.32 -18.00
CA LEU A 58 -3.11 -1.82 -18.20
C LEU A 58 -2.77 -1.70 -19.68
N VAL A 59 -3.10 -2.71 -20.49
CA VAL A 59 -2.82 -2.70 -21.92
C VAL A 59 -3.64 -1.62 -22.65
N TYR A 60 -4.89 -1.39 -22.24
CA TYR A 60 -5.70 -0.25 -22.69
C TYR A 60 -4.99 1.08 -22.40
N HIS A 61 -4.52 1.30 -21.18
CA HIS A 61 -3.89 2.57 -20.79
C HIS A 61 -2.54 2.81 -21.47
N LEU A 62 -1.68 1.79 -21.57
CA LEU A 62 -0.38 1.89 -22.25
C LEU A 62 -0.57 2.24 -23.73
N ALA A 63 -1.47 1.53 -24.42
CA ALA A 63 -1.74 1.79 -25.83
C ALA A 63 -2.37 3.18 -26.03
N LYS A 64 -3.32 3.57 -25.17
CA LYS A 64 -3.93 4.91 -25.21
C LYS A 64 -2.93 6.04 -24.93
N ALA A 65 -1.91 5.78 -24.10
CA ALA A 65 -0.80 6.69 -23.86
C ALA A 65 0.21 6.76 -25.03
N GLY A 66 0.02 5.95 -26.07
CA GLY A 66 0.82 5.95 -27.28
C GLY A 66 2.00 4.97 -27.26
N VAL A 67 2.13 4.13 -26.23
CA VAL A 67 3.14 3.07 -26.19
C VAL A 67 2.87 2.09 -27.33
N LYS A 68 3.89 1.87 -28.17
CA LYS A 68 3.81 0.94 -29.30
C LYS A 68 4.15 -0.47 -28.86
N ASP A 69 3.68 -1.45 -29.63
CA ASP A 69 4.03 -2.86 -29.43
C ASP A 69 3.73 -3.40 -28.03
N VAL A 70 2.54 -3.05 -27.51
CA VAL A 70 1.99 -3.61 -26.27
C VAL A 70 1.25 -4.90 -26.59
N VAL A 71 1.64 -5.98 -25.92
CA VAL A 71 1.11 -7.33 -26.14
C VAL A 71 0.52 -7.88 -24.85
N LEU A 72 -0.69 -8.43 -24.91
CA LEU A 72 -1.30 -9.22 -23.84
C LEU A 72 -1.30 -10.70 -24.21
N LEU A 73 -0.80 -11.53 -23.30
CA LEU A 73 -0.84 -13.00 -23.41
C LEU A 73 -1.78 -13.57 -22.37
N GLU A 74 -2.82 -14.28 -22.81
CA GLU A 74 -3.83 -14.89 -21.94
C GLU A 74 -3.87 -16.41 -22.15
N LYS A 75 -3.87 -17.16 -21.04
CA LYS A 75 -3.82 -18.63 -21.00
C LYS A 75 -4.92 -19.27 -21.84
N SER A 76 -6.16 -18.81 -21.72
CA SER A 76 -7.30 -19.36 -22.45
C SER A 76 -8.09 -18.26 -23.15
N GLU A 77 -8.88 -17.52 -22.40
CA GLU A 77 -9.73 -16.43 -22.88
C GLU A 77 -9.82 -15.31 -21.86
N LEU A 78 -10.16 -14.12 -22.33
CA LEU A 78 -10.32 -12.97 -21.46
C LEU A 78 -11.35 -13.28 -20.38
N THR A 79 -11.15 -12.71 -19.19
CA THR A 79 -11.98 -12.89 -17.97
C THR A 79 -11.92 -14.26 -17.28
N ALA A 80 -11.28 -15.29 -17.85
CA ALA A 80 -11.37 -16.68 -17.39
C ALA A 80 -10.87 -16.95 -15.96
N GLY A 81 -10.12 -16.02 -15.35
CA GLY A 81 -9.76 -16.03 -13.93
C GLY A 81 -10.91 -15.56 -13.02
N SER A 82 -10.62 -14.76 -11.99
CA SER A 82 -11.66 -14.31 -11.04
C SER A 82 -12.62 -13.26 -11.60
N THR A 83 -12.33 -12.68 -12.76
CA THR A 83 -13.07 -11.52 -13.28
C THR A 83 -14.51 -11.88 -13.64
N TRP A 84 -14.75 -12.99 -14.37
CA TRP A 84 -16.07 -13.31 -14.92
C TRP A 84 -17.16 -13.55 -13.86
N HIS A 85 -16.78 -14.03 -12.68
CA HIS A 85 -17.72 -14.38 -11.62
C HIS A 85 -17.89 -13.29 -10.55
N ALA A 86 -17.16 -12.18 -10.65
CA ALA A 86 -17.20 -11.15 -9.61
C ALA A 86 -18.61 -10.52 -9.49
N ALA A 87 -19.01 -10.14 -8.26
CA ALA A 87 -20.31 -9.50 -8.01
C ALA A 87 -20.43 -8.08 -8.61
N GLY A 88 -19.33 -7.50 -9.11
CA GLY A 88 -19.33 -6.25 -9.86
C GLY A 88 -19.36 -4.97 -9.03
N LEU A 89 -19.32 -5.04 -7.70
CA LEU A 89 -19.41 -3.83 -6.85
C LEU A 89 -18.24 -2.87 -7.10
N THR A 90 -18.58 -1.61 -7.35
CA THR A 90 -17.66 -0.51 -7.66
C THR A 90 -18.07 0.73 -6.90
N THR A 91 -17.46 0.95 -5.73
CA THR A 91 -17.73 2.11 -4.87
C THR A 91 -16.58 3.12 -4.85
N TYR A 92 -16.90 4.40 -4.73
CA TYR A 92 -15.94 5.47 -4.43
C TYR A 92 -15.27 5.31 -3.06
N TYR A 93 -15.94 4.61 -2.12
CA TYR A 93 -15.41 4.39 -0.78
C TYR A 93 -14.15 3.53 -0.78
N HIS A 94 -13.15 3.99 -0.03
CA HIS A 94 -12.02 3.17 0.43
C HIS A 94 -11.59 3.67 1.82
N PRO A 95 -11.23 2.79 2.79
CA PRO A 95 -10.86 3.20 4.15
C PRO A 95 -9.48 3.88 4.25
N GLY A 96 -8.55 3.50 3.35
CA GLY A 96 -7.24 4.13 3.17
C GLY A 96 -7.31 5.51 2.48
N ILE A 97 -6.17 6.04 2.07
CA ILE A 97 -6.02 7.41 1.57
C ILE A 97 -5.89 7.45 0.05
N ASN A 98 -4.71 7.15 -0.52
CA ASN A 98 -4.48 7.31 -1.96
C ASN A 98 -5.21 6.27 -2.82
N MET A 99 -5.60 5.13 -2.25
CA MET A 99 -6.55 4.21 -2.88
C MET A 99 -7.92 4.85 -3.21
N LYS A 100 -8.34 5.94 -2.54
CA LYS A 100 -9.51 6.72 -2.96
C LYS A 100 -9.35 7.29 -4.37
N LYS A 101 -8.13 7.69 -4.76
CA LYS A 101 -7.81 8.15 -6.14
C LYS A 101 -7.96 7.01 -7.16
N ILE A 102 -7.55 5.79 -6.81
CA ILE A 102 -7.71 4.60 -7.65
C ILE A 102 -9.19 4.34 -7.93
N HIS A 103 -10.01 4.29 -6.87
CA HIS A 103 -11.45 4.08 -6.99
C HIS A 103 -12.11 5.19 -7.81
N TYR A 104 -11.76 6.44 -7.50
CA TYR A 104 -12.29 7.61 -8.19
C TYR A 104 -12.00 7.54 -9.69
N TYR A 105 -10.76 7.26 -10.08
CA TYR A 105 -10.39 7.16 -11.48
C TYR A 105 -11.11 6.00 -12.18
N SER A 106 -11.19 4.82 -11.55
CA SER A 106 -11.91 3.68 -12.12
C SER A 106 -13.34 4.03 -12.47
N ILE A 107 -14.10 4.62 -11.54
CA ILE A 107 -15.49 5.01 -11.79
C ILE A 107 -15.57 6.04 -12.92
N LYS A 108 -14.69 7.06 -12.91
CA LYS A 108 -14.65 8.08 -13.98
C LYS A 108 -14.23 7.55 -15.34
N LEU A 109 -13.48 6.47 -15.39
CA LEU A 109 -13.20 5.74 -16.62
C LEU A 109 -14.43 4.97 -17.08
N TYR A 110 -15.06 4.21 -16.18
CA TYR A 110 -16.18 3.33 -16.51
C TYR A 110 -17.39 4.10 -17.06
N GLU A 111 -17.67 5.30 -16.53
CA GLU A 111 -18.66 6.26 -17.05
C GLU A 111 -18.44 6.61 -18.54
N LYS A 112 -17.20 6.53 -19.06
CA LYS A 112 -16.82 7.00 -20.39
C LYS A 112 -16.60 5.87 -21.40
N LEU A 113 -16.44 4.64 -20.94
CA LEU A 113 -16.03 3.51 -21.79
C LEU A 113 -17.03 3.21 -22.89
N GLU A 114 -18.33 3.27 -22.62
CA GLU A 114 -19.35 3.01 -23.64
C GLU A 114 -19.28 4.04 -24.77
N LYS A 115 -19.18 5.33 -24.43
CA LYS A 115 -19.02 6.40 -25.43
C LYS A 115 -17.74 6.23 -26.24
N GLU A 116 -16.66 5.76 -25.62
CA GLU A 116 -15.37 5.58 -26.27
C GLU A 116 -15.35 4.35 -27.19
N THR A 117 -15.96 3.25 -26.78
CA THR A 117 -15.78 1.93 -27.42
C THR A 117 -17.01 1.44 -28.17
N GLY A 118 -18.17 2.08 -27.98
CA GLY A 118 -19.47 1.62 -28.48
C GLY A 118 -20.02 0.39 -27.76
N GLN A 119 -19.36 -0.10 -26.70
CA GLN A 119 -19.80 -1.27 -25.93
C GLN A 119 -20.39 -0.83 -24.60
N ALA A 120 -21.66 -1.16 -24.36
CA ALA A 120 -22.28 -0.99 -23.06
C ALA A 120 -21.54 -1.83 -22.01
N VAL A 121 -21.21 -1.21 -20.89
CA VAL A 121 -20.46 -1.87 -19.79
C VAL A 121 -21.37 -2.35 -18.66
N GLY A 122 -22.67 -2.09 -18.75
CA GLY A 122 -23.63 -2.41 -17.69
C GLY A 122 -23.27 -1.72 -16.38
N PHE A 123 -22.96 -0.42 -16.40
CA PHE A 123 -22.61 0.32 -15.19
C PHE A 123 -23.86 0.96 -14.55
N HIS A 124 -24.27 0.39 -13.43
CA HIS A 124 -25.41 0.85 -12.64
C HIS A 124 -24.92 1.76 -11.51
N GLN A 125 -25.47 2.98 -11.44
CA GLN A 125 -24.96 4.05 -10.57
C GLN A 125 -25.97 4.57 -9.50
N PRO A 126 -26.70 3.71 -8.76
CA PRO A 126 -27.65 4.16 -7.74
C PRO A 126 -26.99 4.78 -6.49
N GLY A 127 -25.67 4.64 -6.36
CA GLY A 127 -24.88 4.98 -5.18
C GLY A 127 -24.70 3.80 -4.22
N SER A 128 -23.87 3.99 -3.21
CA SER A 128 -23.53 2.99 -2.20
C SER A 128 -23.68 3.56 -0.79
N ILE A 129 -24.24 2.77 0.14
CA ILE A 129 -24.45 3.14 1.55
C ILE A 129 -23.80 2.09 2.46
N ARG A 130 -22.88 2.52 3.33
CA ARG A 130 -22.38 1.69 4.45
C ARG A 130 -23.21 1.99 5.69
N ILE A 131 -23.79 0.95 6.30
CA ILE A 131 -24.73 1.09 7.42
C ILE A 131 -24.00 1.05 8.76
N ALA A 132 -24.29 2.02 9.63
CA ALA A 132 -23.85 2.04 11.02
C ALA A 132 -25.03 1.71 11.94
N SER A 133 -24.95 0.57 12.63
CA SER A 133 -25.97 0.11 13.60
C SER A 133 -25.52 0.19 15.06
N THR A 134 -24.31 0.70 15.30
CA THR A 134 -23.71 0.86 16.63
C THR A 134 -23.07 2.24 16.77
N PRO A 135 -23.01 2.84 17.97
CA PRO A 135 -22.39 4.16 18.16
C PRO A 135 -20.93 4.21 17.71
N VAL A 136 -20.20 3.10 17.87
CA VAL A 136 -18.80 3.00 17.44
C VAL A 136 -18.64 2.97 15.91
N ARG A 137 -19.63 2.46 15.18
CA ARG A 137 -19.68 2.64 13.71
C ARG A 137 -19.92 4.09 13.33
N VAL A 138 -20.77 4.81 14.05
CA VAL A 138 -20.99 6.25 13.78
C VAL A 138 -19.69 7.04 13.97
N ASP A 139 -18.88 6.72 14.99
CA ASP A 139 -17.56 7.31 15.16
C ASP A 139 -16.59 6.95 14.01
N GLU A 140 -16.62 5.71 13.49
CA GLU A 140 -15.86 5.36 12.29
C GLU A 140 -16.31 6.16 11.07
N LEU A 141 -17.62 6.32 10.86
CA LEU A 141 -18.11 7.10 9.73
C LEU A 141 -17.61 8.55 9.82
N LYS A 142 -17.63 9.16 11.01
CA LYS A 142 -17.07 10.50 11.25
C LYS A 142 -15.57 10.55 11.02
N TYR A 143 -14.83 9.54 11.48
CA TYR A 143 -13.40 9.40 11.21
C TYR A 143 -13.12 9.31 9.70
N GLN A 144 -13.93 8.54 8.95
CA GLN A 144 -13.78 8.43 7.50
C GLN A 144 -14.18 9.70 6.74
N MET A 145 -15.12 10.50 7.26
CA MET A 145 -15.51 11.79 6.67
C MET A 145 -14.36 12.80 6.68
N THR A 146 -13.73 13.03 7.84
CA THR A 146 -12.56 13.94 7.94
C THR A 146 -11.37 13.46 7.08
N ARG A 147 -11.28 12.16 6.78
CA ARG A 147 -10.27 11.59 5.87
C ARG A 147 -10.60 11.72 4.38
N THR A 148 -11.81 12.19 4.05
CA THR A 148 -12.33 12.19 2.68
C THR A 148 -12.64 13.59 2.16
N HIS A 149 -12.99 14.58 2.98
CA HIS A 149 -13.40 15.91 2.48
C HIS A 149 -12.34 16.62 1.62
N TRP A 150 -11.06 16.35 1.82
CA TRP A 150 -9.96 16.90 1.01
C TRP A 150 -9.65 16.09 -0.27
N HIS A 151 -10.39 15.01 -0.52
CA HIS A 151 -10.36 14.24 -1.76
C HIS A 151 -11.51 14.65 -2.70
N PRO A 152 -11.39 14.41 -4.01
CA PRO A 152 -12.49 14.63 -4.97
C PRO A 152 -13.66 13.64 -4.81
N THR A 153 -13.51 12.62 -3.97
CA THR A 153 -14.50 11.57 -3.71
C THR A 153 -15.78 12.14 -3.09
N PRO A 154 -16.95 12.02 -3.76
CA PRO A 154 -18.21 12.44 -3.16
C PRO A 154 -18.60 11.47 -2.04
N GLN A 155 -18.73 11.98 -0.81
CA GLN A 155 -19.10 11.18 0.36
C GLN A 155 -19.86 12.02 1.37
N PHE A 156 -20.90 11.45 1.97
CA PHE A 156 -21.77 12.13 2.92
C PHE A 156 -22.12 11.20 4.08
N LEU A 157 -22.13 11.76 5.29
CA LEU A 157 -22.81 11.15 6.43
C LEU A 157 -24.29 11.48 6.31
N ILE A 158 -25.16 10.47 6.33
CA ILE A 158 -26.61 10.63 6.18
C ILE A 158 -27.36 9.99 7.35
N GLU A 159 -28.50 10.58 7.68
CA GLU A 159 -29.39 10.15 8.76
C GLU A 159 -30.31 8.99 8.32
N PRO A 160 -30.88 8.21 9.27
CA PRO A 160 -31.76 7.08 8.98
C PRO A 160 -32.93 7.39 8.02
N GLU A 161 -33.52 8.60 8.09
CA GLU A 161 -34.62 9.00 7.23
C GLU A 161 -34.20 9.03 5.76
N LYS A 162 -32.99 9.54 5.48
CA LYS A 162 -32.47 9.58 4.11
C LYS A 162 -32.11 8.19 3.61
N ILE A 163 -31.65 7.30 4.48
CA ILE A 163 -31.39 5.90 4.14
C ILE A 163 -32.70 5.21 3.77
N GLN A 164 -33.76 5.40 4.56
CA GLN A 164 -35.08 4.82 4.28
C GLN A 164 -35.70 5.37 2.98
N GLU A 165 -35.47 6.65 2.66
CA GLU A 165 -35.86 7.24 1.37
C GLU A 165 -35.15 6.55 0.19
N LEU A 166 -33.84 6.32 0.31
CA LEU A 166 -33.01 5.73 -0.76
C LEU A 166 -33.19 4.21 -0.87
N PHE A 167 -33.37 3.52 0.25
CA PHE A 167 -33.57 2.07 0.34
C PHE A 167 -34.82 1.76 1.17
N PRO A 168 -36.03 1.81 0.58
CA PRO A 168 -37.29 1.69 1.30
C PRO A 168 -37.56 0.28 1.86
N LEU A 169 -36.82 -0.73 1.40
CA LEU A 169 -36.96 -2.12 1.85
C LEU A 169 -36.07 -2.47 3.06
N LEU A 170 -35.32 -1.49 3.59
CA LEU A 170 -34.40 -1.69 4.71
C LEU A 170 -35.14 -1.61 6.04
N ASN A 171 -34.81 -2.52 6.95
CA ASN A 171 -35.24 -2.45 8.34
C ASN A 171 -34.45 -1.37 9.08
N ILE A 172 -35.06 -0.20 9.30
CA ILE A 172 -34.38 0.96 9.88
C ILE A 172 -34.23 0.90 11.42
N ASN A 173 -34.84 -0.09 12.10
CA ASN A 173 -35.00 -0.10 13.56
C ASN A 173 -33.70 0.04 14.37
N LYS A 174 -32.57 -0.44 13.84
CA LYS A 174 -31.25 -0.37 14.50
C LYS A 174 -30.26 0.57 13.79
N VAL A 175 -30.66 1.19 12.68
CA VAL A 175 -29.78 2.01 11.87
C VAL A 175 -29.63 3.38 12.54
N LEU A 176 -28.39 3.78 12.79
CA LEU A 176 -28.06 5.06 13.44
C LEU A 176 -27.58 6.10 12.43
N ALA A 177 -26.84 5.68 11.40
CA ALA A 177 -26.35 6.55 10.34
C ALA A 177 -25.90 5.72 9.12
N GLY A 178 -25.65 6.40 8.00
CA GLY A 178 -25.12 5.80 6.78
C GLY A 178 -23.98 6.63 6.20
N LEU A 179 -22.99 5.98 5.61
CA LEU A 179 -21.97 6.64 4.81
C LEU A 179 -22.30 6.43 3.33
N TYR A 180 -22.69 7.51 2.66
CA TYR A 180 -23.24 7.48 1.31
C TYR A 180 -22.28 8.07 0.28
N ASN A 181 -22.09 7.32 -0.81
CA ASN A 181 -21.35 7.75 -1.99
C ASN A 181 -22.30 7.72 -3.20
N PRO A 182 -22.73 8.88 -3.73
CA PRO A 182 -23.57 8.93 -4.91
C PRO A 182 -22.79 8.66 -6.21
N GLY A 183 -23.48 8.17 -7.24
CA GLY A 183 -22.92 8.03 -8.59
C GLY A 183 -21.92 6.87 -8.74
N ASP A 184 -21.84 5.99 -7.74
CA ASP A 184 -21.17 4.69 -7.83
C ASP A 184 -22.21 3.56 -7.75
N GLY A 185 -21.78 2.30 -7.70
CA GLY A 185 -22.70 1.18 -7.62
C GLY A 185 -22.07 -0.14 -8.02
N HIS A 186 -22.48 -0.69 -9.15
CA HIS A 186 -21.95 -1.97 -9.66
C HIS A 186 -21.89 -2.01 -11.19
N ILE A 187 -21.00 -2.85 -11.72
CA ILE A 187 -20.74 -2.98 -13.15
C ILE A 187 -20.64 -4.46 -13.54
N ASP A 188 -21.05 -4.81 -14.77
CA ASP A 188 -20.79 -6.14 -15.32
C ASP A 188 -19.28 -6.34 -15.60
N PRO A 189 -18.58 -7.22 -14.85
CA PRO A 189 -17.15 -7.45 -15.03
C PRO A 189 -16.77 -7.95 -16.43
N TYR A 190 -17.64 -8.73 -17.07
CA TYR A 190 -17.38 -9.27 -18.40
C TYR A 190 -17.42 -8.15 -19.43
N SER A 191 -18.52 -7.39 -19.47
CA SER A 191 -18.69 -6.27 -20.40
C SER A 191 -17.65 -5.17 -20.19
N LEU A 192 -17.30 -4.86 -18.94
CA LEU A 192 -16.18 -3.94 -18.63
C LEU A 192 -14.87 -4.40 -19.29
N THR A 193 -14.53 -5.68 -19.14
CA THR A 193 -13.27 -6.23 -19.66
C THR A 193 -13.28 -6.24 -21.19
N MET A 194 -14.42 -6.56 -21.82
CA MET A 194 -14.54 -6.54 -23.28
C MET A 194 -14.43 -5.13 -23.85
N ALA A 195 -15.06 -4.13 -23.20
CA ALA A 195 -14.95 -2.73 -23.60
C ALA A 195 -13.49 -2.24 -23.50
N LEU A 196 -12.80 -2.52 -22.40
CA LEU A 196 -11.36 -2.20 -22.26
C LEU A 196 -10.52 -2.88 -23.34
N ALA A 197 -10.78 -4.16 -23.66
CA ALA A 197 -10.06 -4.88 -24.70
C ALA A 197 -10.32 -4.30 -26.09
N ALA A 198 -11.54 -3.85 -26.38
CA ALA A 198 -11.88 -3.15 -27.61
C ALA A 198 -11.13 -1.81 -27.72
N GLY A 199 -11.11 -1.03 -26.62
CA GLY A 199 -10.32 0.18 -26.52
C GLY A 199 -8.82 -0.08 -26.74
N ALA A 200 -8.27 -1.10 -26.08
CA ALA A 200 -6.86 -1.47 -26.23
C ALA A 200 -6.50 -1.78 -27.70
N ARG A 201 -7.32 -2.59 -28.38
CA ARG A 201 -7.13 -2.93 -29.80
C ARG A 201 -7.27 -1.69 -30.70
N MET A 202 -8.22 -0.80 -30.40
CA MET A 202 -8.40 0.47 -31.11
C MET A 202 -7.13 1.34 -31.06
N TYR A 203 -6.44 1.34 -29.92
CA TYR A 203 -5.18 2.05 -29.75
C TYR A 203 -3.93 1.28 -30.21
N GLY A 204 -4.11 0.10 -30.80
CA GLY A 204 -3.03 -0.67 -31.44
C GLY A 204 -2.36 -1.72 -30.55
N ALA A 205 -2.92 -2.04 -29.39
CA ALA A 205 -2.46 -3.20 -28.62
C ALA A 205 -2.87 -4.53 -29.30
N GLU A 206 -2.06 -5.55 -29.05
CA GLU A 206 -2.34 -6.92 -29.48
C GLU A 206 -2.69 -7.79 -28.29
N ILE A 207 -3.70 -8.63 -28.46
CA ILE A 207 -4.20 -9.52 -27.43
C ILE A 207 -4.23 -10.92 -28.04
N TYR A 208 -3.40 -11.81 -27.54
CA TYR A 208 -3.32 -13.21 -27.96
C TYR A 208 -3.94 -14.12 -26.92
N ASN A 209 -4.93 -14.89 -27.34
CA ASN A 209 -5.61 -15.88 -26.51
C ASN A 209 -6.19 -16.99 -27.41
N PRO A 210 -5.92 -18.28 -27.13
CA PRO A 210 -5.05 -18.79 -26.07
C PRO A 210 -3.56 -18.64 -26.42
N ALA A 211 -2.76 -18.10 -25.49
CA ALA A 211 -1.30 -17.98 -25.56
C ALA A 211 -0.68 -18.02 -24.15
N PRO A 212 -0.74 -19.16 -23.43
CA PRO A 212 -0.21 -19.27 -22.08
C PRO A 212 1.30 -19.07 -22.07
N VAL A 213 1.78 -18.29 -21.11
CA VAL A 213 3.22 -18.19 -20.82
C VAL A 213 3.66 -19.45 -20.09
N THR A 214 4.65 -20.14 -20.66
CA THR A 214 5.22 -21.38 -20.11
C THR A 214 6.65 -21.21 -19.63
N GLY A 215 7.29 -20.08 -19.96
CA GLY A 215 8.64 -19.75 -19.53
C GLY A 215 8.89 -18.25 -19.58
N LEU A 216 9.81 -17.82 -18.73
CA LEU A 216 10.32 -16.45 -18.68
C LEU A 216 11.83 -16.52 -18.49
N THR A 217 12.59 -15.91 -19.38
CA THR A 217 14.06 -15.88 -19.27
C THR A 217 14.56 -14.44 -19.35
N PRO A 218 15.19 -13.90 -18.28
CA PRO A 218 15.81 -12.59 -18.36
C PRO A 218 17.08 -12.66 -19.21
N THR A 219 17.34 -11.60 -19.95
CA THR A 219 18.55 -11.46 -20.77
C THR A 219 19.52 -10.47 -20.12
N SER A 220 20.80 -10.53 -20.48
CA SER A 220 21.85 -9.70 -19.86
C SER A 220 21.62 -8.19 -20.02
N ASN A 221 20.91 -7.76 -21.08
CA ASN A 221 20.57 -6.36 -21.30
C ASN A 221 19.26 -5.92 -20.61
N GLY A 222 18.68 -6.78 -19.76
CA GLY A 222 17.46 -6.48 -18.99
C GLY A 222 16.16 -6.67 -19.75
N LYS A 223 16.19 -7.20 -20.97
CA LYS A 223 14.99 -7.64 -21.73
C LYS A 223 14.59 -9.06 -21.35
N TRP A 224 13.47 -9.52 -21.89
CA TRP A 224 12.84 -10.78 -21.54
C TRP A 224 12.52 -11.63 -22.77
N ASP A 225 12.89 -12.90 -22.73
CA ASP A 225 12.31 -13.92 -23.60
C ASP A 225 11.09 -14.53 -22.91
N VAL A 226 9.92 -14.37 -23.54
CA VAL A 226 8.64 -14.89 -23.05
C VAL A 226 8.22 -16.07 -23.91
N GLN A 227 8.25 -17.27 -23.37
CA GLN A 227 7.93 -18.49 -24.10
C GLN A 227 6.44 -18.83 -24.02
N THR A 228 5.84 -19.15 -25.17
CA THR A 228 4.48 -19.67 -25.32
C THR A 228 4.46 -20.85 -26.30
N PRO A 229 3.38 -21.64 -26.36
CA PRO A 229 3.23 -22.67 -27.40
C PRO A 229 3.27 -22.15 -28.84
N GLN A 230 2.95 -20.87 -29.06
CA GLN A 230 2.95 -20.23 -30.37
C GLN A 230 4.33 -19.70 -30.79
N GLY A 231 5.27 -19.59 -29.85
CA GLY A 231 6.60 -19.07 -30.08
C GLY A 231 7.14 -18.26 -28.90
N THR A 232 8.36 -17.76 -29.06
CA THR A 232 9.03 -16.88 -28.10
C THR A 232 8.90 -15.43 -28.55
N LEU A 233 8.56 -14.55 -27.61
CA LEU A 233 8.48 -13.10 -27.84
C LEU A 233 9.52 -12.38 -26.98
N ARG A 234 10.31 -11.48 -27.59
CA ARG A 234 11.30 -10.65 -26.89
C ARG A 234 10.66 -9.33 -26.42
N ALA A 235 10.50 -9.15 -25.11
CA ALA A 235 9.92 -7.94 -24.53
C ALA A 235 10.98 -7.04 -23.87
N ASN A 236 10.83 -5.71 -23.92
CA ASN A 236 11.67 -4.82 -23.11
C ASN A 236 11.34 -4.97 -21.62
N ARG A 237 10.05 -5.15 -21.30
CA ARG A 237 9.55 -5.40 -19.95
C ARG A 237 8.36 -6.35 -19.95
N ILE A 238 8.13 -6.97 -18.80
CA ILE A 238 7.00 -7.88 -18.58
C ILE A 238 6.21 -7.46 -17.34
N VAL A 239 4.89 -7.65 -17.38
CA VAL A 239 3.98 -7.37 -16.27
C VAL A 239 3.18 -8.61 -15.92
N ASN A 240 3.32 -9.10 -14.70
CA ASN A 240 2.51 -10.18 -14.16
C ASN A 240 1.16 -9.64 -13.68
N ALA A 241 0.07 -10.01 -14.37
CA ALA A 241 -1.30 -9.70 -14.01
C ALA A 241 -2.17 -10.99 -13.97
N ALA A 242 -1.56 -12.13 -13.66
CA ALA A 242 -2.11 -13.46 -13.88
C ALA A 242 -3.10 -13.93 -12.79
N GLY A 243 -3.73 -13.03 -12.04
CA GLY A 243 -4.71 -13.39 -11.00
C GLY A 243 -4.16 -14.41 -9.99
N PHE A 244 -4.87 -15.51 -9.76
CA PHE A 244 -4.42 -16.56 -8.83
C PHE A 244 -3.27 -17.43 -9.38
N TRP A 245 -2.92 -17.30 -10.66
CA TRP A 245 -1.70 -17.88 -11.23
C TRP A 245 -0.47 -16.98 -11.05
N ALA A 246 -0.63 -15.78 -10.46
CA ALA A 246 0.47 -14.82 -10.28
C ALA A 246 1.69 -15.44 -9.59
N ARG A 247 1.46 -16.26 -8.57
CA ARG A 247 2.52 -16.98 -7.83
C ARG A 247 3.26 -17.96 -8.73
N GLU A 248 2.57 -18.72 -9.57
CA GLU A 248 3.19 -19.67 -10.52
C GLU A 248 4.02 -18.95 -11.59
N VAL A 249 3.50 -17.83 -12.11
CA VAL A 249 4.25 -16.98 -13.04
C VAL A 249 5.51 -16.42 -12.38
N GLY A 250 5.45 -16.04 -11.09
CA GLY A 250 6.63 -15.64 -10.32
C GLY A 250 7.65 -16.76 -10.17
N LYS A 251 7.22 -18.00 -9.93
CA LYS A 251 8.11 -19.17 -9.80
C LYS A 251 8.92 -19.46 -11.06
N LEU A 252 8.42 -19.12 -12.26
CA LEU A 252 9.18 -19.24 -13.52
C LEU A 252 10.50 -18.46 -13.51
N ILE A 253 10.62 -17.44 -12.66
CA ILE A 253 11.82 -16.61 -12.49
C ILE A 253 12.40 -16.69 -11.08
N GLY A 254 12.00 -17.69 -10.29
CA GLY A 254 12.49 -17.90 -8.93
C GLY A 254 11.95 -16.93 -7.89
N LEU A 255 10.85 -16.22 -8.16
CA LEU A 255 10.18 -15.35 -7.19
C LEU A 255 9.03 -16.04 -6.49
N GLU A 256 8.88 -15.74 -5.20
CA GLU A 256 7.83 -16.26 -4.33
C GLU A 256 6.84 -15.15 -3.97
N HIS A 257 5.82 -14.94 -4.81
CA HIS A 257 4.80 -13.93 -4.51
C HIS A 257 3.91 -14.38 -3.35
N PRO A 258 3.73 -13.54 -2.30
CA PRO A 258 2.91 -13.85 -1.13
C PRO A 258 1.43 -13.64 -1.44
N THR A 259 0.87 -14.47 -2.31
CA THR A 259 -0.55 -14.44 -2.67
C THR A 259 -1.18 -15.80 -2.50
N ILE A 260 -2.43 -15.83 -2.01
CA ILE A 260 -3.21 -17.05 -1.82
C ILE A 260 -4.65 -16.86 -2.32
N PRO A 261 -5.23 -17.85 -3.03
CA PRO A 261 -6.64 -17.81 -3.38
C PRO A 261 -7.51 -18.06 -2.15
N VAL A 262 -8.47 -17.18 -1.89
CA VAL A 262 -9.51 -17.35 -0.87
C VAL A 262 -10.83 -17.69 -1.52
N HIS A 263 -11.66 -18.46 -0.82
CA HIS A 263 -13.00 -18.80 -1.25
C HIS A 263 -13.97 -17.69 -0.82
N HIS A 264 -14.70 -17.09 -1.75
CA HIS A 264 -15.77 -16.14 -1.44
C HIS A 264 -17.08 -16.55 -2.12
N GLN A 265 -18.19 -16.30 -1.44
CA GLN A 265 -19.54 -16.63 -1.90
C GLN A 265 -20.44 -15.42 -1.97
N TYR A 266 -21.31 -15.38 -2.97
CA TYR A 266 -22.52 -14.55 -2.94
C TYR A 266 -23.73 -15.33 -3.43
N VAL A 267 -24.89 -14.90 -2.92
CA VAL A 267 -26.20 -15.50 -3.16
C VAL A 267 -26.99 -14.58 -4.05
N VAL A 268 -27.69 -15.15 -5.03
CA VAL A 268 -28.60 -14.43 -5.94
C VAL A 268 -30.00 -14.98 -5.77
N THR A 269 -30.96 -14.08 -5.57
CA THR A 269 -32.38 -14.42 -5.38
C THR A 269 -33.18 -14.33 -6.67
N ALA A 270 -34.36 -14.95 -6.66
CA ALA A 270 -35.38 -14.75 -7.68
C ALA A 270 -35.97 -13.34 -7.63
N THR A 271 -36.84 -13.04 -8.60
CA THR A 271 -37.60 -11.78 -8.60
C THR A 271 -38.35 -11.62 -7.27
N VAL A 272 -38.09 -10.49 -6.60
CA VAL A 272 -38.78 -10.08 -5.38
C VAL A 272 -39.85 -9.05 -5.78
N PRO A 273 -41.16 -9.29 -5.51
CA PRO A 273 -42.24 -8.41 -5.96
C PRO A 273 -42.06 -6.95 -5.56
N GLU A 274 -41.58 -6.70 -4.35
CA GLU A 274 -41.35 -5.37 -3.80
C GLU A 274 -40.19 -4.66 -4.51
N VAL A 275 -39.13 -5.37 -4.88
CA VAL A 275 -38.01 -4.82 -5.66
C VAL A 275 -38.49 -4.44 -7.06
N LYS A 276 -39.25 -5.33 -7.72
CA LYS A 276 -39.83 -5.07 -9.05
C LYS A 276 -40.76 -3.85 -9.07
N ALA A 277 -41.46 -3.58 -7.97
CA ALA A 277 -42.38 -2.46 -7.84
C ALA A 277 -41.67 -1.09 -7.72
N LEU A 278 -40.36 -1.06 -7.46
CA LEU A 278 -39.60 0.17 -7.33
C LEU A 278 -39.43 0.87 -8.68
N LYS A 279 -39.46 2.20 -8.65
CA LYS A 279 -39.26 3.05 -9.84
C LYS A 279 -37.79 3.40 -10.10
N THR A 280 -36.96 3.21 -9.08
CA THR A 280 -35.53 3.51 -9.10
C THR A 280 -34.79 2.30 -8.55
N GLU A 281 -33.61 2.04 -9.08
CA GLU A 281 -32.73 0.99 -8.57
C GLU A 281 -32.28 1.30 -7.14
N LEU A 282 -32.21 0.26 -6.30
CA LEU A 282 -31.73 0.37 -4.93
C LEU A 282 -30.21 0.67 -4.90
N PRO A 283 -29.74 1.56 -3.99
CA PRO A 283 -28.31 1.71 -3.78
C PRO A 283 -27.70 0.41 -3.24
N VAL A 284 -26.42 0.20 -3.54
CA VAL A 284 -25.65 -0.88 -2.93
C VAL A 284 -25.58 -0.63 -1.44
N ILE A 285 -25.86 -1.62 -0.60
CA ILE A 285 -25.68 -1.50 0.85
C ILE A 285 -24.53 -2.39 1.31
N ARG A 286 -23.90 -1.97 2.40
CA ARG A 286 -23.03 -2.82 3.19
C ARG A 286 -23.42 -2.73 4.66
N ASP A 287 -23.95 -3.82 5.19
CA ASP A 287 -24.21 -3.98 6.62
C ASP A 287 -22.91 -4.42 7.28
N LEU A 288 -22.32 -3.51 8.05
CA LEU A 288 -21.01 -3.72 8.65
C LEU A 288 -21.06 -4.70 9.83
N GLU A 289 -22.13 -4.65 10.62
CA GLU A 289 -22.31 -5.54 11.79
C GLU A 289 -22.70 -6.95 11.32
N GLY A 290 -23.55 -7.06 10.29
CA GLY A 290 -23.87 -8.34 9.65
C GLY A 290 -22.74 -8.92 8.79
N SER A 291 -21.72 -8.11 8.46
CA SER A 291 -20.60 -8.43 7.59
C SER A 291 -21.01 -8.98 6.22
N TYR A 292 -21.87 -8.26 5.49
CA TYR A 292 -22.19 -8.56 4.09
C TYR A 292 -22.44 -7.30 3.27
N TYR A 293 -22.26 -7.41 1.95
CA TYR A 293 -22.76 -6.44 0.99
C TYR A 293 -24.02 -6.95 0.32
N LEU A 294 -24.87 -6.06 -0.17
CA LEU A 294 -26.08 -6.38 -0.91
C LEU A 294 -26.34 -5.34 -2.01
N ARG A 295 -26.81 -5.79 -3.16
CA ARG A 295 -27.24 -4.94 -4.27
C ARG A 295 -28.46 -5.52 -4.97
N GLN A 296 -29.12 -4.70 -5.78
CA GLN A 296 -30.14 -5.19 -6.71
C GLN A 296 -29.48 -5.98 -7.85
N GLU A 297 -30.06 -7.11 -8.22
CA GLU A 297 -29.69 -7.90 -9.40
C GLU A 297 -30.98 -8.19 -10.18
N ARG A 298 -31.17 -7.48 -11.29
CA ARG A 298 -32.44 -7.43 -12.04
C ARG A 298 -33.60 -7.00 -11.12
N ASP A 299 -34.64 -7.80 -11.02
CA ASP A 299 -35.78 -7.59 -10.12
C ASP A 299 -35.63 -8.33 -8.78
N GLY A 300 -34.45 -8.88 -8.49
CA GLY A 300 -34.11 -9.56 -7.24
C GLY A 300 -32.96 -8.87 -6.51
N LEU A 301 -32.38 -9.59 -5.56
CA LEU A 301 -31.27 -9.15 -4.73
C LEU A 301 -30.08 -10.12 -4.84
N LEU A 302 -28.87 -9.56 -4.80
CA LEU A 302 -27.60 -10.27 -4.66
C LEU A 302 -26.94 -9.83 -3.36
N PHE A 303 -26.49 -10.76 -2.53
CA PHE A 303 -25.71 -10.44 -1.33
C PHE A 303 -24.57 -11.42 -1.09
N GLY A 304 -23.43 -10.90 -0.62
CA GLY A 304 -22.21 -11.66 -0.37
C GLY A 304 -21.64 -11.39 1.01
N PRO A 305 -21.62 -12.38 1.91
CA PRO A 305 -21.05 -12.22 3.24
C PRO A 305 -19.53 -12.40 3.26
N TYR A 306 -18.90 -11.81 4.28
CA TYR A 306 -17.54 -12.12 4.71
C TYR A 306 -17.61 -12.82 6.06
N GLU A 307 -17.58 -14.15 6.03
CA GLU A 307 -17.62 -14.99 7.21
C GLU A 307 -16.36 -14.91 8.07
N LYS A 308 -16.50 -15.26 9.36
CA LYS A 308 -15.43 -15.20 10.36
C LYS A 308 -14.22 -16.03 9.93
N GLU A 309 -13.03 -15.64 10.40
CA GLU A 309 -11.75 -16.25 10.03
C GLU A 309 -11.72 -17.79 10.21
N HIS A 310 -12.34 -18.32 11.26
CA HIS A 310 -12.37 -19.77 11.50
C HIS A 310 -13.37 -20.53 10.63
N LYS A 311 -14.31 -19.85 9.95
CA LYS A 311 -15.30 -20.44 9.05
C LYS A 311 -14.89 -20.36 7.58
N MET A 312 -14.14 -19.31 7.19
CA MET A 312 -13.77 -19.10 5.79
C MET A 312 -12.85 -20.21 5.25
N VAL A 313 -12.86 -20.40 3.94
CA VAL A 313 -12.00 -21.38 3.25
C VAL A 313 -11.00 -20.65 2.37
N LEU A 314 -9.79 -21.19 2.28
CA LEU A 314 -8.75 -20.72 1.36
C LEU A 314 -8.08 -21.93 0.70
N GLN A 315 -7.43 -21.71 -0.44
CA GLN A 315 -6.79 -22.74 -1.24
C GLN A 315 -5.31 -22.90 -0.85
N ASP A 316 -5.04 -23.42 0.35
CA ASP A 316 -3.69 -23.73 0.82
C ASP A 316 -3.04 -24.87 0.00
N SER A 317 -3.83 -25.81 -0.52
CA SER A 317 -3.38 -26.81 -1.49
C SER A 317 -2.83 -26.15 -2.76
N TRP A 318 -3.48 -25.09 -3.28
CA TRP A 318 -2.99 -24.40 -4.48
C TRP A 318 -1.72 -23.60 -4.21
N PHE A 319 -1.50 -23.17 -2.96
CA PHE A 319 -0.25 -22.52 -2.57
C PHE A 319 0.94 -23.48 -2.64
N ARG A 320 0.73 -24.73 -2.19
CA ARG A 320 1.73 -25.81 -2.12
C ARG A 320 1.94 -26.51 -3.47
N ASP A 321 0.86 -26.96 -4.06
CA ASP A 321 0.85 -27.88 -5.21
C ASP A 321 0.66 -27.16 -6.55
N GLY A 322 0.28 -25.87 -6.51
CA GLY A 322 -0.12 -25.11 -7.69
C GLY A 322 -1.61 -25.17 -8.00
N VAL A 323 -2.07 -24.27 -8.85
CA VAL A 323 -3.43 -24.24 -9.36
C VAL A 323 -3.63 -25.43 -10.31
N PRO A 324 -4.75 -26.18 -10.23
CA PRO A 324 -5.04 -27.23 -11.18
C PRO A 324 -4.96 -26.74 -12.64
N PRO A 325 -4.15 -27.36 -13.53
CA PRO A 325 -3.84 -26.79 -14.85
C PRO A 325 -5.04 -26.47 -15.75
N GLY A 326 -6.13 -27.24 -15.59
CA GLY A 326 -7.37 -27.08 -16.35
C GLY A 326 -8.33 -26.00 -15.83
N PHE A 327 -8.12 -25.48 -14.61
CA PHE A 327 -9.04 -24.53 -13.99
C PHE A 327 -9.16 -23.25 -14.83
N GLY A 328 -10.38 -22.74 -15.00
CA GLY A 328 -10.70 -21.52 -15.76
C GLY A 328 -12.17 -21.49 -16.16
N LYS A 329 -12.87 -20.37 -15.93
CA LYS A 329 -14.36 -20.30 -15.97
C LYS A 329 -15.04 -21.41 -15.13
N GLU A 330 -14.44 -21.72 -14.00
CA GLU A 330 -14.90 -22.74 -13.06
C GLU A 330 -15.18 -22.09 -11.70
N LEU A 331 -16.13 -22.66 -10.95
CA LEU A 331 -16.51 -22.26 -9.60
C LEU A 331 -16.27 -23.44 -8.65
N PHE A 332 -16.10 -23.14 -7.38
CA PHE A 332 -16.15 -24.15 -6.33
C PHE A 332 -17.59 -24.60 -6.07
N GLU A 333 -17.74 -25.73 -5.38
CA GLU A 333 -19.02 -26.11 -4.80
C GLU A 333 -19.45 -25.09 -3.74
N SER A 334 -20.72 -24.70 -3.78
CA SER A 334 -21.31 -23.80 -2.79
C SER A 334 -21.43 -24.46 -1.43
N ASP A 335 -21.26 -23.68 -0.38
CA ASP A 335 -21.38 -24.09 1.01
C ASP A 335 -22.16 -22.99 1.75
N LEU A 336 -23.48 -23.10 1.65
CA LEU A 336 -24.41 -22.14 2.25
C LEU A 336 -24.39 -22.22 3.79
N ASP A 337 -24.15 -23.42 4.33
CA ASP A 337 -24.16 -23.68 5.78
C ASP A 337 -23.09 -22.86 6.50
N ARG A 338 -21.87 -22.72 5.94
CA ARG A 338 -20.84 -21.91 6.59
C ARG A 338 -21.18 -20.42 6.70
N ILE A 339 -22.06 -19.92 5.82
CA ILE A 339 -22.44 -18.51 5.76
C ILE A 339 -23.83 -18.22 6.34
N MET A 340 -24.54 -19.22 6.86
CA MET A 340 -25.95 -19.10 7.27
C MET A 340 -26.20 -18.00 8.31
N GLU A 341 -25.28 -17.81 9.27
CA GLU A 341 -25.33 -16.73 10.28
C GLU A 341 -25.47 -15.34 9.63
N HIS A 342 -24.81 -15.13 8.48
CA HIS A 342 -24.86 -13.86 7.75
C HIS A 342 -26.10 -13.76 6.86
N VAL A 343 -26.59 -14.89 6.34
CA VAL A 343 -27.87 -14.96 5.61
C VAL A 343 -29.03 -14.55 6.54
N GLU A 344 -29.03 -15.04 7.78
CA GLU A 344 -29.99 -14.63 8.82
C GLU A 344 -29.91 -13.13 9.11
N CYS A 345 -28.70 -12.58 9.25
CA CYS A 345 -28.52 -11.13 9.41
C CYS A 345 -29.08 -10.34 8.22
N ALA A 346 -28.84 -10.81 6.99
CA ALA A 346 -29.37 -10.18 5.78
C ALA A 346 -30.91 -10.21 5.74
N MET A 347 -31.52 -11.35 6.11
CA MET A 347 -32.97 -11.49 6.20
C MET A 347 -33.60 -10.58 7.26
N GLU A 348 -32.92 -10.33 8.38
CA GLU A 348 -33.42 -9.40 9.42
C GLU A 348 -33.30 -7.93 8.98
N MET A 349 -32.23 -7.57 8.28
CA MET A 349 -31.99 -6.21 7.81
C MET A 349 -32.81 -5.87 6.56
N VAL A 350 -33.07 -6.83 5.68
CA VAL A 350 -33.88 -6.66 4.45
C VAL A 350 -34.99 -7.73 4.45
N PRO A 351 -36.13 -7.48 5.13
CA PRO A 351 -37.13 -8.50 5.45
C PRO A 351 -37.74 -9.23 4.25
N VAL A 352 -37.76 -8.62 3.06
CA VAL A 352 -38.26 -9.25 1.83
C VAL A 352 -37.45 -10.50 1.43
N LEU A 353 -36.20 -10.62 1.89
CA LEU A 353 -35.37 -11.82 1.67
C LEU A 353 -35.95 -13.07 2.34
N LYS A 354 -36.76 -12.93 3.40
CA LYS A 354 -37.38 -14.08 4.10
C LYS A 354 -38.33 -14.88 3.21
N ASN A 355 -38.87 -14.24 2.16
CA ASN A 355 -39.82 -14.85 1.23
C ASN A 355 -39.20 -15.10 -0.16
N ALA A 356 -37.92 -14.76 -0.36
CA ALA A 356 -37.25 -14.84 -1.65
C ALA A 356 -36.57 -16.20 -1.84
N ASP A 357 -36.75 -16.81 -3.01
CA ASP A 357 -36.05 -18.04 -3.37
C ASP A 357 -34.61 -17.74 -3.83
N ILE A 358 -33.66 -18.61 -3.50
CA ILE A 358 -32.29 -18.56 -4.02
C ILE A 358 -32.25 -19.19 -5.42
N ILE A 359 -31.77 -18.45 -6.41
CA ILE A 359 -31.53 -18.96 -7.77
C ILE A 359 -30.13 -19.54 -7.90
N ASN A 360 -29.13 -18.89 -7.31
CA ASN A 360 -27.74 -19.28 -7.49
C ASN A 360 -26.88 -18.90 -6.28
N ILE A 361 -25.82 -19.67 -6.06
CA ILE A 361 -24.76 -19.36 -5.10
C ILE A 361 -23.45 -19.45 -5.86
N VAL A 362 -22.80 -18.30 -6.07
CA VAL A 362 -21.54 -18.24 -6.80
C VAL A 362 -20.40 -18.34 -5.82
N SER A 363 -19.55 -19.35 -6.02
CA SER A 363 -18.48 -19.76 -5.13
C SER A 363 -17.14 -19.68 -5.87
N GLY A 364 -16.36 -18.62 -5.66
CA GLY A 364 -15.23 -18.30 -6.53
C GLY A 364 -13.92 -18.02 -5.80
N PRO A 365 -12.75 -18.25 -6.45
CA PRO A 365 -11.46 -17.85 -5.93
C PRO A 365 -11.20 -16.36 -6.11
N ILE A 366 -10.76 -15.67 -5.05
CA ILE A 366 -10.20 -14.32 -5.09
C ILE A 366 -8.74 -14.36 -4.65
N THR A 367 -7.84 -13.70 -5.35
CA THR A 367 -6.42 -13.69 -4.98
C THR A 367 -6.14 -12.66 -3.90
N TYR A 368 -5.82 -13.10 -2.69
CA TYR A 368 -5.46 -12.23 -1.57
C TYR A 368 -3.95 -12.15 -1.39
N SER A 369 -3.45 -10.96 -1.10
CA SER A 369 -2.21 -10.76 -0.35
C SER A 369 -2.49 -10.82 1.16
N PRO A 370 -1.47 -10.90 2.03
CA PRO A 370 -1.63 -10.87 3.48
C PRO A 370 -2.51 -9.72 4.01
N ASP A 371 -2.36 -8.51 3.47
CA ASP A 371 -3.05 -7.30 3.96
C ASP A 371 -4.24 -6.86 3.10
N LEU A 372 -4.74 -7.75 2.21
CA LEU A 372 -5.84 -7.52 1.26
C LEU A 372 -5.52 -6.55 0.10
N LEU A 373 -4.52 -5.67 0.24
CA LEU A 373 -4.15 -4.70 -0.79
C LEU A 373 -3.34 -5.36 -1.91
N PRO A 374 -3.47 -4.91 -3.16
CA PRO A 374 -2.71 -5.50 -4.26
C PRO A 374 -1.20 -5.21 -4.16
N MET A 375 -0.43 -5.91 -4.99
CA MET A 375 1.00 -5.68 -5.20
C MET A 375 1.18 -5.06 -6.59
N VAL A 376 1.47 -3.76 -6.64
CA VAL A 376 1.40 -2.89 -7.82
C VAL A 376 2.70 -2.11 -7.96
N GLY A 377 3.52 -2.43 -8.96
CA GLY A 377 4.76 -1.70 -9.24
C GLY A 377 5.89 -2.57 -9.81
N PRO A 378 7.09 -2.00 -9.96
CA PRO A 378 8.28 -2.75 -10.36
C PRO A 378 8.80 -3.58 -9.18
N HIS A 379 9.20 -4.82 -9.45
CA HIS A 379 9.79 -5.68 -8.42
C HIS A 379 11.29 -5.43 -8.28
N GLN A 380 11.79 -5.28 -7.05
CA GLN A 380 13.18 -4.95 -6.77
C GLN A 380 14.18 -6.00 -7.28
N ASP A 381 13.98 -7.29 -6.99
CA ASP A 381 14.95 -8.36 -7.31
C ASP A 381 15.25 -8.54 -8.81
N VAL A 382 14.36 -8.10 -9.72
CA VAL A 382 14.45 -8.46 -11.13
C VAL A 382 14.13 -7.29 -12.06
N ARG A 383 15.08 -6.97 -12.95
CA ARG A 383 14.98 -5.86 -13.90
C ARG A 383 13.77 -5.99 -14.82
N ASN A 384 13.04 -4.90 -14.99
CA ASN A 384 11.91 -4.79 -15.92
C ASN A 384 10.80 -5.85 -15.72
N TYR A 385 10.69 -6.40 -14.51
CA TYR A 385 9.55 -7.22 -14.09
C TYR A 385 8.62 -6.39 -13.21
N TRP A 386 7.37 -6.28 -13.60
CA TRP A 386 6.35 -5.52 -12.90
C TRP A 386 5.22 -6.43 -12.43
N THR A 387 4.53 -6.04 -11.37
CA THR A 387 3.38 -6.77 -10.85
C THR A 387 2.13 -5.90 -10.83
N ALA A 388 1.02 -6.55 -11.11
CA ALA A 388 -0.32 -6.12 -10.75
C ALA A 388 -1.05 -7.39 -10.28
N ILE A 389 -0.87 -7.78 -9.02
CA ILE A 389 -1.34 -9.07 -8.48
C ILE A 389 -1.98 -8.92 -7.10
N GLY A 390 -2.65 -9.97 -6.60
CA GLY A 390 -3.19 -10.00 -5.23
C GLY A 390 -4.40 -9.09 -4.99
N PHE A 391 -5.27 -8.94 -5.98
CA PHE A 391 -6.44 -8.06 -5.87
C PHE A 391 -7.61 -8.71 -5.13
N GLY A 392 -7.87 -8.28 -3.89
CA GLY A 392 -9.13 -8.54 -3.21
C GLY A 392 -10.34 -7.86 -3.87
N TYR A 393 -10.12 -6.72 -4.54
CA TYR A 393 -11.15 -5.88 -5.15
C TYR A 393 -10.83 -5.49 -6.60
N GLY A 394 -10.52 -6.49 -7.43
CA GLY A 394 -10.00 -6.28 -8.79
C GLY A 394 -10.87 -5.38 -9.68
N ILE A 395 -12.20 -5.51 -9.61
CA ILE A 395 -13.12 -4.77 -10.50
C ILE A 395 -13.05 -3.25 -10.26
N ILE A 396 -13.15 -2.81 -9.00
CA ILE A 396 -13.05 -1.38 -8.67
C ILE A 396 -11.62 -0.85 -8.78
N HIS A 397 -10.60 -1.68 -8.64
CA HIS A 397 -9.21 -1.25 -8.77
C HIS A 397 -8.72 -1.17 -10.24
N ALA A 398 -9.27 -1.98 -11.15
CA ALA A 398 -8.69 -2.22 -12.47
C ALA A 398 -8.42 -0.94 -13.28
N GLY A 399 -9.40 -0.04 -13.40
CA GLY A 399 -9.24 1.20 -14.15
C GLY A 399 -8.11 2.09 -13.60
N GLY A 400 -8.17 2.41 -12.30
CA GLY A 400 -7.19 3.24 -11.61
C GLY A 400 -5.79 2.65 -11.57
N VAL A 401 -5.66 1.34 -11.30
CA VAL A 401 -4.34 0.68 -11.29
C VAL A 401 -3.76 0.57 -12.70
N GLY A 402 -4.57 0.30 -13.72
CA GLY A 402 -4.12 0.32 -15.11
C GLY A 402 -3.53 1.69 -15.50
N LYS A 403 -4.20 2.79 -15.10
CA LYS A 403 -3.67 4.15 -15.30
C LYS A 403 -2.40 4.40 -14.50
N PHE A 404 -2.38 4.06 -13.22
CA PHE A 404 -1.24 4.27 -12.32
C PHE A 404 0.02 3.59 -12.85
N LEU A 405 -0.07 2.30 -13.18
CA LEU A 405 1.07 1.56 -13.74
C LEU A 405 1.48 2.05 -15.12
N SER A 406 0.51 2.40 -15.98
CA SER A 406 0.82 2.98 -17.29
C SER A 406 1.60 4.29 -17.14
N ASP A 407 1.18 5.18 -16.26
CA ASP A 407 1.88 6.44 -15.99
C ASP A 407 3.29 6.19 -15.44
N TRP A 408 3.44 5.22 -14.53
CA TRP A 408 4.76 4.89 -13.97
C TRP A 408 5.69 4.30 -15.04
N ILE A 409 5.21 3.37 -15.86
CA ILE A 409 6.00 2.77 -16.94
C ILE A 409 6.45 3.84 -17.95
N VAL A 410 5.58 4.80 -18.29
CA VAL A 410 5.87 5.84 -19.29
C VAL A 410 6.77 6.96 -18.74
N ASN A 411 6.56 7.36 -17.49
CA ASN A 411 7.25 8.52 -16.90
C ASN A 411 8.44 8.14 -16.01
N GLU A 412 8.68 6.84 -15.79
CA GLU A 412 9.73 6.26 -14.95
C GLU A 412 9.65 6.60 -13.44
N GLU A 413 8.56 7.23 -13.00
CA GLU A 413 8.25 7.50 -11.59
C GLU A 413 6.74 7.35 -11.32
N PRO A 414 6.33 7.00 -10.09
CA PRO A 414 4.91 6.86 -9.78
C PRO A 414 4.21 8.23 -9.88
N PRO A 415 2.99 8.32 -10.45
CA PRO A 415 2.29 9.59 -10.65
C PRO A 415 1.81 10.25 -9.35
N TYR A 416 1.68 9.46 -8.28
CA TYR A 416 1.37 9.84 -6.92
C TYR A 416 1.82 8.71 -6.00
N ASP A 417 1.86 8.92 -4.69
CA ASP A 417 2.33 7.89 -3.78
C ASP A 417 1.32 6.74 -3.62
N LEU A 418 1.79 5.50 -3.71
CA LEU A 418 0.99 4.30 -3.49
C LEU A 418 1.81 3.20 -2.82
N ILE A 419 2.73 3.56 -1.89
CA ILE A 419 3.62 2.59 -1.25
C ILE A 419 2.85 1.52 -0.46
N GLU A 420 1.62 1.80 -0.03
CA GLU A 420 0.74 0.80 0.58
C GLU A 420 0.45 -0.39 -0.34
N CYS A 421 0.63 -0.22 -1.66
CA CYS A 421 0.50 -1.26 -2.67
C CYS A 421 1.85 -1.72 -3.25
N ASP A 422 2.99 -1.21 -2.77
CA ASP A 422 4.31 -1.56 -3.31
C ASP A 422 4.52 -3.09 -3.21
N PRO A 423 4.96 -3.76 -4.29
CA PRO A 423 5.14 -5.21 -4.28
C PRO A 423 6.23 -5.67 -3.31
N ASN A 424 7.17 -4.81 -2.98
CA ASN A 424 8.32 -5.11 -2.14
C ASN A 424 8.12 -4.68 -0.67
N ARG A 425 6.89 -4.35 -0.26
CA ARG A 425 6.54 -4.24 1.18
C ARG A 425 6.62 -5.59 1.91
N TYR A 426 6.63 -6.68 1.14
CA TYR A 426 6.89 -8.03 1.60
C TYR A 426 8.29 -8.48 1.24
N SER A 427 8.83 -9.43 2.00
CA SER A 427 10.12 -10.05 1.73
C SER A 427 10.16 -11.50 2.27
N LYS A 428 11.36 -12.06 2.48
CA LYS A 428 11.59 -13.46 2.91
C LYS A 428 10.79 -13.85 4.16
N TRP A 429 10.67 -12.91 5.11
CA TRP A 429 9.43 -12.58 5.81
C TRP A 429 8.19 -13.48 5.74
N THR A 430 7.56 -13.36 4.57
CA THR A 430 6.20 -13.72 4.24
C THR A 430 6.10 -15.15 3.74
N ASN A 431 6.45 -16.08 4.62
CA ASN A 431 6.32 -17.51 4.32
C ASN A 431 4.83 -17.95 4.22
N GLU A 432 4.61 -19.18 3.77
CA GLU A 432 3.28 -19.79 3.64
C GLU A 432 2.42 -19.63 4.90
N ALA A 433 2.98 -19.97 6.07
CA ALA A 433 2.24 -19.92 7.33
C ALA A 433 1.73 -18.50 7.64
N TYR A 434 2.57 -17.48 7.40
CA TYR A 434 2.17 -16.09 7.54
C TYR A 434 1.09 -15.70 6.52
N VAL A 435 1.28 -16.03 5.24
CA VAL A 435 0.34 -15.69 4.16
C VAL A 435 -1.04 -16.30 4.44
N CYS A 436 -1.10 -17.58 4.79
CA CYS A 436 -2.34 -18.27 5.12
C CYS A 436 -3.04 -17.66 6.33
N ALA A 437 -2.31 -17.43 7.44
CA ALA A 437 -2.88 -16.85 8.65
C ALA A 437 -3.39 -15.41 8.41
N LYS A 438 -2.59 -14.59 7.74
CA LYS A 438 -2.92 -13.17 7.54
C LYS A 438 -4.01 -12.95 6.50
N ALA A 439 -4.03 -13.71 5.42
CA ALA A 439 -5.11 -13.64 4.43
C ALA A 439 -6.46 -14.05 5.04
N ARG A 440 -6.46 -15.06 5.92
CA ARG A 440 -7.63 -15.50 6.68
C ARG A 440 -8.15 -14.41 7.63
N GLU A 441 -7.26 -13.79 8.40
CA GLU A 441 -7.59 -12.63 9.25
C GLU A 441 -8.13 -11.46 8.41
N SER A 442 -7.45 -11.09 7.31
CA SER A 442 -7.86 -10.02 6.41
C SER A 442 -9.23 -10.25 5.75
N TYR A 443 -9.58 -11.50 5.47
CA TYR A 443 -10.92 -11.86 5.00
C TYR A 443 -11.96 -11.67 6.11
N GLY A 444 -11.74 -12.26 7.29
CA GLY A 444 -12.67 -12.15 8.42
C GLY A 444 -12.82 -10.72 8.94
N PHE A 445 -11.79 -9.88 8.76
CA PHE A 445 -11.75 -8.49 9.19
C PHE A 445 -12.26 -7.52 8.11
N ASN A 446 -12.99 -8.00 7.10
CA ASN A 446 -13.42 -7.13 6.00
C ASN A 446 -14.28 -5.94 6.45
N ASN A 447 -15.11 -6.15 7.47
CA ASN A 447 -16.10 -5.18 7.94
C ASN A 447 -15.99 -4.84 9.43
N VAL A 448 -14.91 -5.26 10.10
CA VAL A 448 -14.65 -4.85 11.49
C VAL A 448 -14.39 -3.34 11.57
N VAL A 449 -14.46 -2.78 12.78
CA VAL A 449 -13.87 -1.49 13.09
C VAL A 449 -12.35 -1.63 12.93
N GLY A 450 -11.59 -0.91 12.10
CA GLY A 450 -11.78 0.43 11.56
C GLY A 450 -11.10 1.52 12.40
N TYR A 451 -10.31 1.16 13.40
CA TYR A 451 -9.76 2.11 14.37
C TYR A 451 -8.44 2.74 13.88
N PRO A 452 -8.12 3.97 14.30
CA PRO A 452 -6.75 4.47 14.21
C PRO A 452 -5.83 3.57 15.04
N LYS A 453 -4.58 3.43 14.58
CA LYS A 453 -3.57 2.56 15.21
C LYS A 453 -4.04 1.12 15.42
N GLU A 454 -4.79 0.59 14.45
CA GLU A 454 -5.27 -0.80 14.46
C GLU A 454 -4.10 -1.79 14.59
N GLU A 455 -4.22 -2.73 15.53
CA GLU A 455 -3.30 -3.83 15.68
C GLU A 455 -3.97 -5.14 15.26
N ARG A 456 -3.22 -5.97 14.53
CA ARG A 456 -3.64 -7.29 14.08
C ARG A 456 -2.62 -8.34 14.50
N PHE A 457 -3.06 -9.54 14.86
CA PHE A 457 -2.24 -10.50 15.59
C PHE A 457 -1.94 -11.78 14.82
N ALA A 458 -2.73 -12.13 13.80
CA ALA A 458 -2.49 -13.34 13.02
C ALA A 458 -1.10 -13.33 12.36
N GLY A 459 -0.43 -14.49 12.41
CA GLY A 459 0.90 -14.70 11.83
C GLY A 459 2.07 -14.14 12.64
N ARG A 460 1.84 -13.56 13.83
CA ARG A 460 2.88 -12.93 14.65
C ARG A 460 3.34 -13.81 15.83
N PRO A 461 4.62 -13.72 16.24
CA PRO A 461 5.71 -12.99 15.58
C PRO A 461 6.19 -13.72 14.33
N THR A 462 6.79 -12.99 13.38
CA THR A 462 7.50 -13.60 12.25
C THR A 462 8.91 -14.04 12.68
N HIS A 463 9.73 -14.56 11.76
CA HIS A 463 11.16 -14.80 12.05
C HIS A 463 11.96 -13.49 12.19
N ARG A 464 11.41 -12.37 11.71
CA ARG A 464 12.08 -11.07 11.71
C ARG A 464 11.91 -10.38 13.06
N VAL A 465 12.65 -10.82 14.07
CA VAL A 465 12.63 -10.23 15.42
C VAL A 465 14.01 -9.71 15.80
N SER A 466 14.06 -8.62 16.57
CA SER A 466 15.33 -8.11 17.07
C SER A 466 15.93 -9.04 18.14
N GLY A 467 17.23 -8.90 18.39
CA GLY A 467 17.91 -9.68 19.44
C GLY A 467 17.37 -9.41 20.86
N ILE A 468 16.52 -8.39 21.06
CA ILE A 468 15.91 -8.05 22.35
C ILE A 468 14.40 -8.26 22.41
N TYR A 469 13.78 -8.77 21.35
CA TYR A 469 12.34 -9.03 21.30
C TYR A 469 11.82 -9.79 22.54
N HIS A 470 12.46 -10.91 22.89
CA HIS A 470 12.05 -11.73 24.03
C HIS A 470 12.23 -11.05 25.40
N LEU A 471 13.17 -10.09 25.52
CA LEU A 471 13.37 -9.30 26.74
C LEU A 471 12.31 -8.22 26.90
N LEU A 472 11.80 -7.70 25.78
CA LEU A 472 10.86 -6.59 25.76
C LEU A 472 9.40 -7.04 25.70
N LYS A 473 9.09 -8.18 25.05
CA LYS A 473 7.72 -8.66 24.82
C LYS A 473 6.83 -8.72 26.07
N PRO A 474 7.31 -9.15 27.25
CA PRO A 474 6.47 -9.19 28.47
C PRO A 474 6.15 -7.80 29.04
N ARG A 475 6.86 -6.75 28.61
CA ARG A 475 6.81 -5.40 29.19
C ARG A 475 6.34 -4.32 28.22
N ALA A 476 5.95 -4.68 27.00
CA ALA A 476 5.59 -3.73 25.97
C ALA A 476 4.43 -4.23 25.09
N SER A 477 3.68 -3.28 24.52
CA SER A 477 2.85 -3.56 23.36
C SER A 477 3.75 -3.58 22.13
N MET A 478 3.83 -4.73 21.47
CA MET A 478 4.64 -4.88 20.26
C MET A 478 3.80 -4.51 19.05
N GLY A 479 4.29 -3.57 18.27
CA GLY A 479 3.79 -3.21 16.96
C GLY A 479 4.39 -4.05 15.85
N PHE A 480 3.60 -4.29 14.80
CA PHE A 480 4.06 -4.97 13.60
C PHE A 480 4.49 -3.95 12.53
N HIS A 481 5.75 -4.05 12.05
CA HIS A 481 6.30 -3.16 11.03
C HIS A 481 7.16 -3.95 10.03
N THR A 482 6.64 -4.21 8.83
CA THR A 482 7.37 -4.93 7.76
C THR A 482 8.02 -6.23 8.24
N GLY A 483 7.23 -7.06 8.94
CA GLY A 483 7.68 -8.32 9.55
C GLY A 483 8.24 -8.19 10.96
N TRP A 484 8.75 -7.01 11.33
CA TRP A 484 9.35 -6.76 12.63
C TRP A 484 8.32 -6.61 13.76
N GLU A 485 8.72 -7.04 14.95
CA GLU A 485 8.06 -6.70 16.22
C GLU A 485 8.84 -5.55 16.89
N GLN A 486 8.24 -4.37 16.99
CA GLN A 486 8.85 -3.18 17.59
C GLN A 486 7.95 -2.60 18.68
N PRO A 487 8.46 -2.27 19.88
CA PRO A 487 7.65 -1.70 20.95
C PRO A 487 6.96 -0.39 20.55
N HIS A 488 5.63 -0.35 20.66
CA HIS A 488 4.84 0.89 20.55
C HIS A 488 4.93 1.71 21.84
N TRP A 489 4.72 1.06 22.98
CA TRP A 489 4.75 1.64 24.32
C TRP A 489 4.99 0.55 25.39
N PHE A 490 5.41 0.96 26.59
CA PHE A 490 5.86 0.09 27.68
C PHE A 490 4.94 0.13 28.91
N TYR A 491 4.72 -1.05 29.48
CA TYR A 491 3.89 -1.26 30.66
C TYR A 491 4.65 -0.98 31.96
N LYS A 492 3.93 -0.45 32.95
CA LYS A 492 4.33 -0.39 34.36
C LYS A 492 3.28 -1.06 35.25
N PRO A 493 3.66 -1.53 36.45
CA PRO A 493 2.68 -2.05 37.41
C PRO A 493 1.56 -1.03 37.66
N GLY A 494 0.31 -1.47 37.47
CA GLY A 494 -0.88 -0.63 37.62
C GLY A 494 -1.45 -0.06 36.31
N ASP A 495 -0.76 -0.20 35.17
CA ASP A 495 -1.31 0.18 33.87
C ASP A 495 -2.41 -0.80 33.40
N ASP A 496 -3.38 -0.28 32.63
CA ASP A 496 -4.29 -1.10 31.83
C ASP A 496 -3.59 -1.59 30.57
N VAL A 497 -3.22 -2.87 30.53
CA VAL A 497 -2.42 -3.47 29.45
C VAL A 497 -3.28 -4.12 28.36
N GLY A 498 -2.67 -4.36 27.20
CA GLY A 498 -3.31 -5.03 26.08
C GLY A 498 -3.97 -4.08 25.08
N TYR A 499 -4.57 -4.67 24.05
CA TYR A 499 -5.12 -3.94 22.91
C TYR A 499 -6.49 -3.31 23.25
N LYS A 500 -6.53 -1.97 23.29
CA LYS A 500 -7.72 -1.16 23.55
C LYS A 500 -7.87 -0.09 22.45
N PRO A 501 -8.18 -0.47 21.21
CA PRO A 501 -8.29 0.50 20.13
C PRO A 501 -9.46 1.46 20.38
N SER A 502 -9.30 2.71 19.95
CA SER A 502 -10.28 3.76 20.15
C SER A 502 -10.10 4.85 19.10
N PHE A 503 -11.18 5.55 18.76
CA PHE A 503 -11.10 6.78 17.97
C PHE A 503 -10.59 7.98 18.78
N ARG A 504 -10.49 7.83 20.11
CA ARG A 504 -10.07 8.84 21.09
C ARG A 504 -8.83 8.36 21.84
N ARG A 505 -8.32 9.17 22.78
CA ARG A 505 -7.25 8.76 23.71
C ARG A 505 -7.63 7.44 24.40
N THR A 506 -6.66 6.57 24.60
CA THR A 506 -6.85 5.22 25.18
C THR A 506 -5.70 4.86 26.12
N ASN A 507 -5.66 3.61 26.60
CA ASN A 507 -4.82 3.12 27.68
C ASN A 507 -3.31 3.43 27.59
N TRP A 508 -2.76 3.63 26.37
CA TRP A 508 -1.36 4.01 26.19
C TRP A 508 -1.07 5.52 26.41
N PHE A 509 -2.08 6.38 26.54
CA PHE A 509 -1.91 7.84 26.58
C PHE A 509 -1.00 8.30 27.73
N GLU A 510 -1.26 7.86 28.96
CA GLU A 510 -0.42 8.20 30.11
C GLU A 510 0.95 7.48 30.09
N PRO A 511 1.05 6.17 29.76
CA PRO A 511 2.32 5.50 29.54
C PRO A 511 3.25 6.22 28.57
N VAL A 512 2.74 6.64 27.40
CA VAL A 512 3.51 7.40 26.41
C VAL A 512 3.97 8.75 26.97
N GLY A 513 3.14 9.41 27.78
CA GLY A 513 3.54 10.63 28.49
C GLY A 513 4.69 10.42 29.49
N ARG A 514 4.70 9.30 30.21
CA ARG A 514 5.82 8.93 31.09
C ARG A 514 7.10 8.66 30.30
N GLU A 515 7.00 7.97 29.17
CA GLU A 515 8.13 7.71 28.27
C GLU A 515 8.69 9.00 27.65
N CYS A 516 7.83 9.95 27.27
CA CYS A 516 8.28 11.27 26.80
C CYS A 516 9.06 12.01 27.89
N ARG A 517 8.54 12.05 29.13
CA ARG A 517 9.23 12.65 30.28
C ARG A 517 10.57 11.97 30.57
N LEU A 518 10.63 10.63 30.51
CA LEU A 518 11.87 9.87 30.65
C LEU A 518 12.96 10.36 29.70
N VAL A 519 12.64 10.49 28.40
CA VAL A 519 13.62 10.92 27.40
C VAL A 519 14.02 12.38 27.60
N MET A 520 13.07 13.25 27.96
CA MET A 520 13.35 14.68 28.18
C MET A 520 14.18 14.95 29.43
N GLU A 521 13.96 14.18 30.51
CA GLU A 521 14.55 14.45 31.83
C GLU A 521 15.74 13.54 32.17
N LYS A 522 15.81 12.34 31.60
CA LYS A 522 16.76 11.28 32.00
C LYS A 522 17.44 10.65 30.78
N VAL A 523 17.20 9.36 30.54
CA VAL A 523 17.75 8.58 29.43
C VAL A 523 16.81 7.42 29.13
N GLY A 524 16.37 7.33 27.88
CA GLY A 524 15.57 6.23 27.36
C GLY A 524 16.36 5.37 26.38
N VAL A 525 16.01 4.08 26.30
CA VAL A 525 16.49 3.15 25.27
C VAL A 525 15.31 2.72 24.37
N ILE A 526 15.52 2.76 23.06
CA ILE A 526 14.56 2.33 22.04
C ILE A 526 15.20 1.33 21.08
N ASP A 527 14.44 0.31 20.70
CA ASP A 527 14.82 -0.62 19.63
C ASP A 527 14.54 0.00 18.27
N LEU A 528 15.60 0.26 17.49
CA LEU A 528 15.54 0.80 16.13
C LEU A 528 16.01 -0.22 15.09
N THR A 529 16.16 -1.48 15.50
CA THR A 529 16.52 -2.59 14.61
C THR A 529 15.68 -2.68 13.34
N PRO A 530 14.39 -2.29 13.30
CA PRO A 530 13.59 -2.40 12.07
C PRO A 530 14.04 -1.54 10.86
N PHE A 531 14.90 -0.53 11.02
CA PHE A 531 15.32 0.32 9.89
C PHE A 531 15.79 -0.47 8.66
N GLY A 532 15.56 0.02 7.44
CA GLY A 532 16.25 -0.48 6.25
C GLY A 532 17.72 -0.01 6.26
N LYS A 533 18.66 -0.90 5.94
CA LYS A 533 20.11 -0.64 6.09
C LYS A 533 20.88 -1.18 4.90
N PHE A 534 21.60 -0.29 4.20
CA PHE A 534 22.36 -0.66 3.01
C PHE A 534 23.82 -0.26 3.15
N MET A 535 24.72 -1.16 2.77
CA MET A 535 26.12 -0.87 2.57
C MET A 535 26.36 -0.53 1.10
N VAL A 536 26.97 0.61 0.81
CA VAL A 536 27.34 1.01 -0.55
C VAL A 536 28.84 1.20 -0.62
N GLN A 537 29.50 0.42 -1.47
CA GLN A 537 30.95 0.39 -1.61
C GLN A 537 31.36 0.44 -3.08
N GLY A 538 32.63 0.73 -3.36
CA GLY A 538 33.20 0.69 -4.72
C GLY A 538 33.68 2.04 -5.23
N LYS A 539 34.38 2.03 -6.37
CA LYS A 539 35.12 3.18 -6.90
C LYS A 539 34.20 4.34 -7.28
N ASP A 540 32.97 4.04 -7.68
CA ASP A 540 32.00 5.05 -8.12
C ASP A 540 30.93 5.35 -7.07
N SER A 541 31.06 4.83 -5.84
CA SER A 541 30.08 5.03 -4.75
C SER A 541 29.78 6.50 -4.48
N VAL A 542 30.82 7.36 -4.42
CA VAL A 542 30.63 8.81 -4.25
C VAL A 542 29.84 9.41 -5.42
N LYS A 543 30.12 9.00 -6.66
CA LYS A 543 29.45 9.53 -7.85
C LYS A 543 27.99 9.11 -7.89
N LEU A 544 27.69 7.86 -7.59
CA LEU A 544 26.33 7.34 -7.48
C LEU A 544 25.54 8.11 -6.42
N LEU A 545 26.09 8.23 -5.20
CA LEU A 545 25.40 8.92 -4.12
C LEU A 545 25.24 10.42 -4.39
N ASP A 546 26.23 11.09 -4.98
CA ASP A 546 26.10 12.52 -5.32
C ASP A 546 25.07 12.76 -6.45
N ARG A 547 24.78 11.75 -7.26
CA ARG A 547 23.73 11.75 -8.28
C ARG A 547 22.34 11.44 -7.71
N LEU A 548 22.23 10.44 -6.84
CA LEU A 548 20.96 10.03 -6.22
C LEU A 548 20.39 11.08 -5.27
N PHE A 549 21.27 11.72 -4.50
CA PHE A 549 20.85 12.54 -3.37
C PHE A 549 20.83 14.03 -3.66
N ALA A 550 19.87 14.75 -3.09
CA ALA A 550 19.77 16.21 -3.22
C ALA A 550 20.68 16.98 -2.23
N ASN A 551 21.14 16.35 -1.15
CA ASN A 551 22.16 16.93 -0.26
C ASN A 551 23.58 16.67 -0.78
N VAL A 552 24.58 17.25 -0.13
CA VAL A 552 25.99 16.88 -0.35
C VAL A 552 26.29 15.49 0.22
N VAL A 553 27.23 14.77 -0.38
CA VAL A 553 27.78 13.55 0.21
C VAL A 553 28.54 13.93 1.50
N PRO A 554 28.27 13.29 2.65
CA PRO A 554 28.95 13.59 3.90
C PRO A 554 30.43 13.23 3.82
N LYS A 555 31.26 13.88 4.66
CA LYS A 555 32.69 13.55 4.78
C LYS A 555 32.88 12.28 5.61
N ARG A 556 34.05 11.64 5.48
CA ARG A 556 34.40 10.45 6.27
C ARG A 556 34.22 10.68 7.76
N GLY A 557 33.57 9.73 8.43
CA GLY A 557 33.25 9.80 9.85
C GLY A 557 32.10 10.75 10.18
N THR A 558 31.35 11.23 9.18
CA THR A 558 30.18 12.10 9.37
C THR A 558 28.95 11.55 8.66
N THR A 559 27.81 12.05 9.12
CA THR A 559 26.47 11.65 8.71
C THR A 559 25.69 12.89 8.30
N ASN A 560 24.74 12.75 7.38
CA ASN A 560 23.71 13.75 7.15
C ASN A 560 22.38 13.11 6.76
N ILE A 561 21.33 13.92 6.77
CA ILE A 561 20.02 13.56 6.20
C ILE A 561 20.00 14.02 4.75
N SER A 562 19.51 13.16 3.87
CA SER A 562 19.47 13.41 2.44
C SER A 562 18.22 12.81 1.81
N HIS A 563 17.87 13.28 0.63
CA HIS A 563 16.63 12.91 -0.05
C HIS A 563 16.91 12.41 -1.45
N MET A 564 16.36 11.25 -1.81
CA MET A 564 16.29 10.80 -3.20
C MET A 564 15.04 11.42 -3.82
N LEU A 565 15.21 12.08 -4.95
CA LEU A 565 14.09 12.72 -5.64
C LEU A 565 13.77 12.00 -6.94
N THR A 566 12.52 12.14 -7.38
CA THR A 566 12.10 11.69 -8.72
C THR A 566 12.50 12.69 -9.80
N LEU A 567 12.31 12.36 -11.07
CA LEU A 567 12.63 13.24 -12.21
C LEU A 567 11.82 14.54 -12.15
N THR A 568 10.56 14.47 -11.69
CA THR A 568 9.70 15.64 -11.46
C THR A 568 9.91 16.33 -10.11
N GLY A 569 10.91 15.91 -9.33
CA GLY A 569 11.33 16.55 -8.10
C GLY A 569 10.48 16.18 -6.87
N LYS A 570 9.80 15.03 -6.88
CA LYS A 570 9.07 14.49 -5.72
C LYS A 570 10.02 13.80 -4.75
N VAL A 571 9.66 13.71 -3.48
CA VAL A 571 10.49 13.04 -2.47
C VAL A 571 10.25 11.54 -2.51
N TYR A 572 11.02 10.82 -3.32
CA TYR A 572 10.96 9.35 -3.38
C TYR A 572 11.39 8.73 -2.05
N ALA A 573 12.44 9.24 -1.41
CA ALA A 573 12.91 8.72 -0.12
C ALA A 573 13.63 9.78 0.72
N GLU A 574 13.62 9.58 2.05
CA GLU A 574 14.53 10.24 3.00
C GLU A 574 15.49 9.19 3.57
N VAL A 575 16.79 9.48 3.53
CA VAL A 575 17.84 8.54 3.91
C VAL A 575 18.89 9.25 4.75
N THR A 576 19.29 8.60 5.83
CA THR A 576 20.49 9.01 6.58
C THR A 576 21.72 8.41 5.91
N VAL A 577 22.62 9.25 5.42
CA VAL A 577 23.84 8.85 4.72
C VAL A 577 25.03 9.01 5.66
N THR A 578 25.80 7.94 5.87
CA THR A 578 27.01 7.96 6.70
C THR A 578 28.21 7.49 5.89
N GLN A 579 29.26 8.31 5.79
CA GLN A 579 30.51 7.88 5.16
C GLN A 579 31.41 7.20 6.21
N LEU A 580 31.58 5.88 6.12
CA LEU A 580 32.37 5.09 7.07
C LEU A 580 33.87 5.13 6.72
N ALA A 581 34.17 4.97 5.44
CA ALA A 581 35.51 4.96 4.87
C ALA A 581 35.51 5.68 3.52
N GLU A 582 36.68 5.87 2.94
CA GLU A 582 36.76 6.31 1.55
C GLU A 582 36.06 5.29 0.65
N GLY A 583 35.09 5.76 -0.15
CA GLY A 583 34.27 4.89 -1.01
C GLY A 583 33.37 3.88 -0.28
N GLY A 584 33.11 4.05 1.02
CA GLY A 584 32.27 3.13 1.80
C GLY A 584 31.22 3.86 2.66
N PHE A 585 29.95 3.55 2.45
CA PHE A 585 28.81 4.23 3.04
C PHE A 585 27.82 3.27 3.69
N LEU A 586 27.18 3.75 4.75
CA LEU A 586 26.01 3.13 5.37
C LEU A 586 24.81 4.05 5.13
N LEU A 587 23.76 3.51 4.54
CA LEU A 587 22.50 4.20 4.25
C LEU A 587 21.41 3.62 5.15
N ILE A 588 20.63 4.49 5.81
CA ILE A 588 19.56 4.10 6.74
C ILE A 588 18.24 4.73 6.31
N THR A 589 17.18 3.93 6.20
CA THR A 589 15.81 4.34 5.87
C THR A 589 14.79 3.67 6.80
N GLY A 590 13.51 4.03 6.69
CA GLY A 590 12.41 3.41 7.43
C GLY A 590 12.19 1.94 7.07
N SER A 591 11.62 1.16 7.99
CA SER A 591 11.32 -0.27 7.75
C SER A 591 10.32 -0.48 6.60
N GLY A 592 9.35 0.42 6.44
CA GLY A 592 8.35 0.38 5.36
C GLY A 592 8.92 0.76 3.98
N SER A 593 10.08 1.42 3.94
CA SER A 593 10.70 1.93 2.72
C SER A 593 11.92 1.12 2.28
N GLU A 594 12.27 0.04 2.99
CA GLU A 594 13.51 -0.72 2.78
C GLU A 594 13.71 -1.14 1.31
N LEU A 595 12.87 -2.03 0.79
CA LEU A 595 13.04 -2.54 -0.57
C LEU A 595 12.55 -1.54 -1.64
N HIS A 596 11.65 -0.63 -1.27
CA HIS A 596 11.24 0.49 -2.11
C HIS A 596 12.43 1.39 -2.47
N ASP A 597 13.24 1.73 -1.48
CA ASP A 597 14.41 2.60 -1.63
C ASP A 597 15.57 1.86 -2.29
N LEU A 598 15.81 0.61 -1.89
CA LEU A 598 16.86 -0.23 -2.47
C LEU A 598 16.68 -0.38 -3.99
N ARG A 599 15.44 -0.63 -4.45
CA ARG A 599 15.10 -0.73 -5.87
C ARG A 599 15.53 0.49 -6.68
N TRP A 600 15.36 1.69 -6.12
CA TRP A 600 15.73 2.93 -6.80
C TRP A 600 17.25 3.11 -6.88
N ILE A 601 17.96 2.76 -5.80
CA ILE A 601 19.42 2.81 -5.73
C ILE A 601 20.04 1.85 -6.75
N GLU A 602 19.56 0.60 -6.78
CA GLU A 602 20.04 -0.43 -7.71
C GLU A 602 19.72 -0.10 -9.17
N LYS A 603 18.52 0.44 -9.45
CA LYS A 603 18.16 0.90 -10.79
C LYS A 603 19.16 1.94 -11.31
N GLU A 604 19.42 3.00 -10.55
CA GLU A 604 20.38 4.05 -10.97
C GLU A 604 21.80 3.49 -11.08
N ALA A 605 22.22 2.61 -10.15
CA ALA A 605 23.52 1.96 -10.20
C ALA A 605 23.74 1.20 -11.52
N ILE A 606 22.74 0.41 -11.92
CA ILE A 606 22.77 -0.42 -13.14
C ILE A 606 22.65 0.44 -14.41
N GLU A 607 21.68 1.35 -14.47
CA GLU A 607 21.43 2.18 -15.67
C GLU A 607 22.54 3.20 -15.92
N GLY A 608 23.14 3.73 -14.85
CA GLY A 608 24.31 4.61 -14.93
C GLY A 608 25.64 3.88 -15.08
N ASN A 609 25.65 2.54 -15.09
CA ASN A 609 26.83 1.69 -15.19
C ASN A 609 27.91 2.06 -14.15
N TYR A 610 27.49 2.26 -12.91
CA TYR A 610 28.37 2.59 -11.79
C TYR A 610 29.07 1.32 -11.28
N ASP A 611 30.40 1.38 -11.07
CA ASP A 611 31.13 0.28 -10.42
C ASP A 611 31.02 0.41 -8.89
N VAL A 612 29.95 -0.18 -8.39
CA VAL A 612 29.56 -0.20 -6.99
C VAL A 612 29.02 -1.56 -6.58
N GLU A 613 29.16 -1.87 -5.30
CA GLU A 613 28.45 -2.95 -4.63
C GLU A 613 27.44 -2.33 -3.67
N VAL A 614 26.17 -2.74 -3.78
CA VAL A 614 25.08 -2.33 -2.90
C VAL A 614 24.57 -3.58 -2.19
N THR A 615 24.70 -3.63 -0.86
CA THR A 615 24.36 -4.81 -0.06
C THR A 615 23.32 -4.45 0.99
N ASN A 616 22.18 -5.13 0.98
CA ASN A 616 21.18 -5.01 2.03
C ASN A 616 21.61 -5.79 3.28
N VAL A 617 21.93 -5.08 4.37
CA VAL A 617 22.40 -5.63 5.65
C VAL A 617 21.34 -5.49 6.76
N THR A 618 20.08 -5.29 6.38
CA THR A 618 18.99 -4.95 7.29
C THR A 618 18.82 -5.94 8.44
N GLU A 619 18.87 -7.25 8.15
CA GLU A 619 18.66 -8.31 9.15
C GLU A 619 19.94 -8.67 9.92
N ASP A 620 21.11 -8.32 9.39
CA ASP A 620 22.40 -8.60 10.02
C ASP A 620 22.75 -7.60 11.12
N VAL A 621 22.15 -6.41 11.08
CA VAL A 621 22.50 -5.28 11.95
C VAL A 621 21.33 -4.89 12.86
N GLY A 622 21.55 -5.05 14.17
CA GLY A 622 20.68 -4.51 15.22
C GLY A 622 21.00 -3.06 15.54
N VAL A 623 20.00 -2.30 15.99
CA VAL A 623 20.15 -0.87 16.31
C VAL A 623 19.46 -0.54 17.62
N LEU A 624 20.19 0.11 18.53
CA LEU A 624 19.62 0.70 19.75
C LEU A 624 19.79 2.21 19.71
N GLY A 625 18.71 2.94 19.94
CA GLY A 625 18.76 4.37 20.22
C GLY A 625 18.88 4.59 21.73
N VAL A 626 19.86 5.38 22.15
CA VAL A 626 20.01 5.83 23.55
C VAL A 626 19.91 7.34 23.58
N ALA A 627 18.83 7.88 24.13
CA ALA A 627 18.49 9.30 24.01
C ALA A 627 18.06 9.91 25.35
N GLY A 628 18.36 11.20 25.53
CA GLY A 628 18.07 11.99 26.72
C GLY A 628 19.32 12.63 27.32
N PRO A 629 19.17 13.62 28.22
CA PRO A 629 20.29 14.39 28.78
C PRO A 629 21.34 13.54 29.51
N ARG A 630 20.98 12.37 30.05
CA ARG A 630 21.90 11.45 30.75
C ARG A 630 22.54 10.39 29.83
N SER A 631 22.19 10.34 28.54
CA SER A 631 22.69 9.32 27.60
C SER A 631 24.22 9.26 27.54
N ARG A 632 24.90 10.41 27.52
CA ARG A 632 26.37 10.48 27.55
C ARG A 632 26.96 9.89 28.82
N VAL A 633 26.37 10.19 29.98
CA VAL A 633 26.85 9.70 31.28
C VAL A 633 26.79 8.18 31.31
N VAL A 634 25.67 7.61 30.89
CA VAL A 634 25.49 6.15 30.82
C VAL A 634 26.47 5.51 29.83
N LEU A 635 26.57 6.04 28.60
CA LEU A 635 27.43 5.46 27.57
C LEU A 635 28.91 5.52 27.96
N GLN A 636 29.36 6.62 28.57
CA GLN A 636 30.76 6.78 28.98
C GLN A 636 31.20 5.74 30.02
N LYS A 637 30.29 5.21 30.85
CA LYS A 637 30.58 4.11 31.80
C LYS A 637 30.93 2.79 31.10
N LEU A 638 30.58 2.65 29.82
CA LEU A 638 30.66 1.39 29.07
C LEU A 638 31.68 1.41 27.94
N THR A 639 32.38 2.53 27.73
CA THR A 639 33.35 2.72 26.65
C THR A 639 34.52 3.59 27.07
N ASP A 640 35.71 3.25 26.57
CA ASP A 640 36.90 4.10 26.70
C ASP A 640 36.91 5.25 25.69
N GLN A 641 36.00 5.25 24.72
CA GLN A 641 35.86 6.37 23.78
C GLN A 641 35.38 7.61 24.54
N ASP A 642 36.07 8.74 24.34
CA ASP A 642 35.58 10.03 24.82
C ASP A 642 34.27 10.41 24.09
N MET A 643 33.18 10.45 24.85
CA MET A 643 31.81 10.79 24.42
C MET A 643 31.47 12.27 24.60
N SER A 644 32.43 13.11 25.03
CA SER A 644 32.25 14.54 25.21
C SER A 644 31.81 15.24 23.93
N ASP A 645 31.11 16.37 24.07
CA ASP A 645 30.62 17.14 22.93
C ASP A 645 31.75 17.62 21.99
N SER A 646 32.94 17.87 22.55
CA SER A 646 34.11 18.32 21.80
C SER A 646 34.74 17.21 20.94
N SER A 647 34.76 15.98 21.47
CA SER A 647 35.37 14.81 20.82
C SER A 647 34.40 14.08 19.90
N PHE A 648 33.13 13.96 20.29
CA PHE A 648 32.10 13.26 19.53
C PHE A 648 30.96 14.21 19.17
N LYS A 649 31.15 14.98 18.11
CA LYS A 649 30.23 16.04 17.66
C LYS A 649 28.94 15.46 17.09
N PHE A 650 27.89 16.27 17.07
CA PHE A 650 26.62 15.94 16.40
C PHE A 650 26.88 15.52 14.95
N LEU A 651 26.17 14.46 14.49
CA LEU A 651 26.32 13.84 13.18
C LEU A 651 27.71 13.26 12.87
N HIS A 652 28.56 13.03 13.88
CA HIS A 652 29.73 12.19 13.69
C HIS A 652 29.36 10.72 13.86
N CYS A 653 30.09 9.86 13.15
CA CYS A 653 30.07 8.41 13.29
C CYS A 653 31.46 7.93 13.69
N LYS A 654 31.53 7.06 14.70
CA LYS A 654 32.78 6.40 15.15
C LYS A 654 32.55 4.92 15.37
N SER A 655 33.54 4.11 15.02
CA SER A 655 33.64 2.72 15.50
C SER A 655 34.16 2.73 16.93
N ILE A 656 33.42 2.15 17.86
CA ILE A 656 33.72 2.13 19.30
C ILE A 656 33.48 0.73 19.86
N GLN A 657 33.87 0.51 21.13
CA GLN A 657 33.45 -0.66 21.89
C GLN A 657 32.53 -0.23 23.03
N VAL A 658 31.39 -0.89 23.17
CA VAL A 658 30.47 -0.69 24.31
C VAL A 658 30.30 -2.03 25.00
N ALA A 659 30.65 -2.12 26.28
CA ALA A 659 30.64 -3.37 27.04
C ALA A 659 31.42 -4.51 26.35
N GLY A 660 32.56 -4.18 25.73
CA GLY A 660 33.40 -5.13 24.97
C GLY A 660 32.85 -5.54 23.59
N VAL A 661 31.69 -5.02 23.17
CA VAL A 661 31.12 -5.29 21.85
C VAL A 661 31.56 -4.21 20.85
N PRO A 662 32.22 -4.57 19.73
CA PRO A 662 32.53 -3.62 18.67
C PRO A 662 31.26 -3.21 17.93
N LEU A 663 31.03 -1.90 17.82
CA LEU A 663 29.86 -1.34 17.15
C LEU A 663 30.17 0.01 16.52
N ARG A 664 29.25 0.52 15.69
CA ARG A 664 29.30 1.89 15.16
C ARG A 664 28.31 2.75 15.94
N ALA A 665 28.76 3.87 16.46
CA ALA A 665 27.91 4.85 17.12
C ALA A 665 27.77 6.08 16.22
N ILE A 666 26.55 6.53 16.01
CA ILE A 666 26.24 7.79 15.31
C ILE A 666 25.61 8.74 16.32
N ARG A 667 26.16 9.94 16.51
CA ARG A 667 25.55 10.95 17.40
C ARG A 667 24.38 11.62 16.70
N ILE A 668 23.23 10.96 16.74
CA ILE A 668 21.95 11.41 16.17
C ILE A 668 20.81 10.81 17.02
N SER A 669 19.67 11.49 17.05
CA SER A 669 18.44 10.96 17.63
C SER A 669 17.22 11.61 17.00
N TYR A 670 16.25 10.78 16.61
CA TYR A 670 14.97 11.27 16.08
C TYR A 670 14.09 11.92 17.16
N THR A 671 14.44 11.79 18.44
CA THR A 671 13.80 12.53 19.55
C THR A 671 14.24 14.00 19.62
N GLY A 672 15.35 14.33 18.93
CA GLY A 672 16.06 15.61 18.98
C GLY A 672 16.77 15.93 20.28
N GLU A 673 16.74 15.02 21.26
CA GLU A 673 17.54 15.10 22.48
C GLU A 673 18.96 14.56 22.25
N LEU A 674 19.84 14.78 23.22
CA LEU A 674 21.19 14.20 23.19
C LEU A 674 21.09 12.68 23.08
N GLY A 675 21.77 12.08 22.10
CA GLY A 675 21.76 10.63 21.98
C GLY A 675 22.65 10.08 20.90
N TRP A 676 22.73 8.75 20.88
CA TRP A 676 23.42 7.96 19.88
C TRP A 676 22.55 6.81 19.40
N GLU A 677 22.66 6.52 18.11
CA GLU A 677 22.24 5.25 17.53
C GLU A 677 23.45 4.31 17.47
N LEU A 678 23.27 3.11 18.01
CA LEU A 678 24.31 2.08 18.15
C LEU A 678 24.02 0.93 17.19
N TYR A 679 24.84 0.82 16.13
CA TYR A 679 24.72 -0.18 15.08
C TYR A 679 25.70 -1.32 15.33
N MET A 680 25.18 -2.53 15.52
CA MET A 680 25.96 -3.71 15.89
C MET A 680 25.46 -4.96 15.17
N GLY A 681 26.27 -6.02 15.13
CA GLY A 681 25.78 -7.32 14.65
C GLY A 681 24.59 -7.76 15.50
N SER A 682 23.51 -8.21 14.86
CA SER A 682 22.20 -8.49 15.49
C SER A 682 22.31 -9.39 16.73
N LYS A 683 23.21 -10.39 16.70
CA LYS A 683 23.52 -11.29 17.82
C LYS A 683 24.00 -10.61 19.11
N HIS A 684 24.52 -9.38 19.04
CA HIS A 684 25.06 -8.65 20.19
C HIS A 684 24.06 -7.67 20.83
N THR A 685 22.89 -7.47 20.20
CA THR A 685 21.90 -6.47 20.64
C THR A 685 21.47 -6.68 22.10
N ALA A 686 21.22 -7.94 22.50
CA ALA A 686 20.86 -8.28 23.88
C ALA A 686 21.96 -7.94 24.89
N THR A 687 23.21 -8.26 24.56
CA THR A 687 24.36 -7.98 25.43
C THR A 687 24.52 -6.48 25.68
N VAL A 688 24.47 -5.68 24.62
CA VAL A 688 24.60 -4.22 24.73
C VAL A 688 23.40 -3.60 25.46
N TYR A 689 22.18 -4.04 25.13
CA TYR A 689 20.96 -3.60 25.81
C TYR A 689 21.03 -3.83 27.33
N GLN A 690 21.33 -5.05 27.75
CA GLN A 690 21.41 -5.37 29.19
C GLN A 690 22.51 -4.58 29.90
N ALA A 691 23.65 -4.36 29.24
CA ALA A 691 24.74 -3.55 29.79
C ALA A 691 24.32 -2.07 29.96
N LEU A 692 23.62 -1.49 28.99
CA LEU A 692 23.06 -0.14 29.07
C LEU A 692 22.08 -0.02 30.24
N MET A 693 21.10 -0.93 30.31
CA MET A 693 20.09 -0.93 31.36
C MET A 693 20.72 -1.05 32.75
N LYS A 694 21.77 -1.86 32.90
CA LYS A 694 22.51 -2.00 34.16
C LYS A 694 23.31 -0.73 34.51
N ALA A 695 24.06 -0.17 33.56
CA ALA A 695 24.92 0.99 33.81
C ALA A 695 24.15 2.29 34.07
N GLY A 696 22.93 2.38 33.54
CA GLY A 696 22.06 3.56 33.68
C GLY A 696 21.08 3.52 34.85
N GLN A 697 21.10 2.49 35.71
CA GLN A 697 20.14 2.38 36.83
C GLN A 697 20.14 3.61 37.74
N GLU A 698 21.33 4.09 38.13
CA GLU A 698 21.49 5.29 38.97
C GLU A 698 21.06 6.58 38.26
N ASP A 699 21.07 6.57 36.92
CA ASP A 699 20.63 7.68 36.08
C ASP A 699 19.13 7.59 35.73
N GLY A 700 18.44 6.57 36.24
CA GLY A 700 17.03 6.30 35.99
C GLY A 700 16.73 5.93 34.54
N ILE A 701 17.59 5.14 33.92
CA ILE A 701 17.37 4.59 32.57
C ILE A 701 16.12 3.72 32.53
N ASP A 702 15.37 3.82 31.42
CA ASP A 702 14.22 2.97 31.16
C ASP A 702 13.99 2.83 29.65
N ASP A 703 13.01 2.01 29.27
CA ASP A 703 12.63 1.80 27.88
C ASP A 703 11.62 2.86 27.37
N PHE A 704 11.65 3.16 26.07
CA PHE A 704 10.59 3.93 25.39
C PHE A 704 10.31 3.40 23.98
N GLY A 705 9.07 3.55 23.51
CA GLY A 705 8.58 3.00 22.25
C GLY A 705 8.33 4.05 21.16
N THR A 706 7.82 3.57 20.03
CA THR A 706 7.59 4.40 18.84
C THR A 706 6.50 5.47 19.03
N TYR A 707 5.54 5.28 19.93
CA TYR A 707 4.51 6.30 20.21
C TYR A 707 5.12 7.51 20.92
N ALA A 708 5.99 7.29 21.92
CA ALA A 708 6.73 8.36 22.56
C ALA A 708 7.69 9.05 21.58
N MET A 709 8.40 8.27 20.74
CA MET A 709 9.24 8.82 19.68
C MET A 709 8.44 9.72 18.71
N SER A 710 7.20 9.34 18.37
CA SER A 710 6.33 10.10 17.46
C SER A 710 5.90 11.45 18.05
N SER A 711 5.62 11.52 19.35
CA SER A 711 5.37 12.79 20.04
C SER A 711 6.63 13.66 20.08
N LEU A 712 7.76 13.09 20.51
CA LEU A 712 9.02 13.80 20.66
C LEU A 712 9.53 14.39 19.33
N ARG A 713 9.46 13.65 18.22
CA ARG A 713 9.92 14.14 16.90
C ARG A 713 9.03 15.28 16.39
N LEU A 714 7.73 15.27 16.70
CA LEU A 714 6.79 16.32 16.31
C LEU A 714 7.08 17.63 17.04
N GLU A 715 7.43 17.57 18.34
CA GLU A 715 7.86 18.77 19.08
C GLU A 715 9.11 19.41 18.48
N LYS A 716 10.00 18.61 17.88
CA LYS A 716 11.22 19.05 17.20
C LYS A 716 11.00 19.49 15.75
N GLY A 717 9.75 19.46 15.26
CA GLY A 717 9.42 19.78 13.88
C GLY A 717 10.08 18.84 12.86
N PHE A 718 10.42 17.61 13.26
CA PHE A 718 11.00 16.64 12.33
C PHE A 718 9.91 16.05 11.46
N ARG A 719 10.15 16.03 10.14
CA ARG A 719 9.29 15.40 9.15
C ARG A 719 9.50 13.88 9.19
N GLY A 720 8.46 13.12 8.86
CA GLY A 720 8.54 11.69 8.60
C GLY A 720 8.18 11.37 7.15
N TRP A 721 9.06 10.64 6.45
CA TRP A 721 8.75 10.14 5.11
C TRP A 721 7.55 9.17 5.17
N GLY A 722 6.65 9.28 4.19
CA GLY A 722 5.36 8.59 4.17
C GLY A 722 4.23 9.35 4.89
N ALA A 723 4.54 10.43 5.61
CA ALA A 723 3.57 11.32 6.24
C ALA A 723 3.68 12.75 5.69
N GLU A 724 4.72 13.49 6.07
CA GLU A 724 4.93 14.88 5.63
C GLU A 724 5.39 14.97 4.18
N MET A 725 6.09 13.94 3.71
CA MET A 725 6.61 13.87 2.35
C MET A 725 6.69 12.44 1.82
N ASN A 726 6.41 12.31 0.52
CA ASN A 726 6.46 11.08 -0.27
C ASN A 726 6.35 11.47 -1.77
N CYS A 727 5.94 10.55 -2.66
CA CYS A 727 5.81 10.87 -4.08
C CYS A 727 4.70 11.90 -4.42
N ASP A 728 3.83 12.27 -3.48
CA ASP A 728 2.87 13.36 -3.68
C ASP A 728 3.49 14.75 -3.57
N THR A 729 4.65 14.87 -2.91
CA THR A 729 5.20 16.16 -2.47
C THR A 729 6.61 16.42 -2.99
N ASN A 730 6.92 17.70 -3.20
CA ASN A 730 8.30 18.13 -3.45
C ASN A 730 8.96 18.61 -2.14
N PRO A 731 10.30 18.55 -1.99
CA PRO A 731 10.96 18.90 -0.73
C PRO A 731 10.83 20.39 -0.34
N LEU A 732 10.60 21.31 -1.29
CA LEU A 732 10.49 22.74 -0.98
C LEU A 732 9.14 23.04 -0.31
N GLU A 733 8.04 22.46 -0.80
CA GLU A 733 6.73 22.60 -0.12
C GLU A 733 6.70 21.88 1.25
N ALA A 734 7.50 20.83 1.43
CA ALA A 734 7.66 20.13 2.71
C ALA A 734 8.53 20.89 3.74
N GLY A 735 9.16 22.01 3.34
CA GLY A 735 10.06 22.79 4.19
C GLY A 735 11.43 22.14 4.42
N LEU A 736 11.91 21.34 3.47
CA LEU A 736 13.18 20.60 3.55
C LEU A 736 14.35 21.34 2.88
N ASP A 737 14.20 22.63 2.57
CA ASP A 737 15.20 23.44 1.84
C ASP A 737 16.61 23.35 2.44
N TYR A 738 16.71 23.20 3.75
CA TYR A 738 17.99 23.05 4.46
C TYR A 738 18.81 21.85 3.94
N PHE A 739 18.15 20.76 3.58
CA PHE A 739 18.78 19.52 3.10
C PHE A 739 19.02 19.51 1.59
N ILE A 740 18.42 20.44 0.84
CA ILE A 740 18.53 20.47 -0.63
C ILE A 740 19.64 21.44 -1.07
N LYS A 741 20.67 20.91 -1.73
CA LYS A 741 21.81 21.71 -2.22
C LYS A 741 21.71 21.93 -3.72
N LEU A 742 20.77 22.78 -4.13
CA LEU A 742 20.50 23.11 -5.55
C LEU A 742 21.72 23.61 -6.33
N ASN A 743 22.71 24.17 -5.65
CA ASN A 743 23.94 24.69 -6.25
C ASN A 743 25.11 23.69 -6.23
N LYS A 744 24.91 22.46 -5.73
CA LYS A 744 26.00 21.47 -5.76
C LYS A 744 26.36 21.14 -7.22
N PRO A 745 27.63 20.79 -7.52
CA PRO A 745 28.06 20.58 -8.91
C PRO A 745 27.30 19.47 -9.63
N ALA A 746 27.08 18.32 -8.97
CA ALA A 746 26.37 17.19 -9.57
C ALA A 746 24.95 17.56 -10.03
N ASP A 747 24.56 17.03 -11.21
CA ASP A 747 23.18 17.10 -11.72
C ASP A 747 22.36 15.96 -11.11
N PHE A 748 22.07 16.09 -9.81
CA PHE A 748 21.30 15.09 -9.07
C PHE A 748 19.87 14.94 -9.62
N ILE A 749 19.26 13.78 -9.41
CA ILE A 749 17.91 13.48 -9.92
C ILE A 749 16.90 14.53 -9.39
N GLY A 750 16.09 15.11 -10.29
CA GLY A 750 15.09 16.13 -9.92
C GLY A 750 15.62 17.55 -9.73
N LYS A 751 16.93 17.80 -9.86
CA LYS A 751 17.53 19.15 -9.68
C LYS A 751 16.88 20.22 -10.54
N LYS A 752 16.75 19.96 -11.85
CA LYS A 752 16.14 20.91 -12.81
C LYS A 752 14.67 21.17 -12.50
N ALA A 753 13.90 20.14 -12.16
CA ALA A 753 12.50 20.28 -11.77
C ALA A 753 12.37 21.15 -10.50
N LEU A 754 13.22 20.94 -9.49
CA LEU A 754 13.23 21.78 -8.30
C LEU A 754 13.64 23.23 -8.57
N GLN A 755 14.59 23.47 -9.47
CA GLN A 755 14.93 24.85 -9.89
C GLN A 755 13.73 25.55 -10.53
N GLN A 756 12.96 24.84 -11.35
CA GLN A 756 11.74 25.36 -11.96
C GLN A 756 10.64 25.61 -10.90
N ILE A 757 10.40 24.67 -9.99
CA ILE A 757 9.43 24.84 -8.89
C ILE A 757 9.80 26.06 -8.04
N LYS A 758 11.08 26.20 -7.68
CA LYS A 758 11.56 27.35 -6.91
C LYS A 758 11.37 28.67 -7.65
N ALA A 759 11.58 28.69 -8.97
CA ALA A 759 11.38 29.89 -9.79
C ALA A 759 9.90 30.26 -9.96
N GLN A 760 9.01 29.27 -10.07
CA GLN A 760 7.56 29.47 -10.20
C GLN A 760 6.90 29.89 -8.88
N GLY A 761 7.47 29.50 -7.74
CA GLY A 761 6.89 29.71 -6.42
C GLY A 761 5.97 28.57 -6.00
N LEU A 762 5.83 28.40 -4.68
CA LEU A 762 5.00 27.36 -4.09
C LEU A 762 3.53 27.77 -4.09
N LYS A 763 2.62 26.79 -4.23
CA LYS A 763 1.16 27.00 -4.08
C LYS A 763 0.63 26.62 -2.70
N ARG A 764 1.30 25.65 -2.07
CA ARG A 764 1.04 25.17 -0.71
C ARG A 764 2.36 24.99 0.02
N LYS A 765 2.30 24.93 1.34
CA LYS A 765 3.44 24.59 2.18
C LYS A 765 2.98 23.81 3.41
N LEU A 766 3.86 22.95 3.90
CA LEU A 766 3.69 22.27 5.17
C LEU A 766 3.74 23.30 6.32
N ALA A 767 2.62 23.46 7.01
CA ALA A 767 2.46 24.29 8.19
C ALA A 767 2.49 23.42 9.46
N TYR A 768 2.91 24.05 10.56
CA TYR A 768 2.97 23.43 11.88
C TYR A 768 1.86 24.01 12.75
N LEU A 769 1.00 23.16 13.29
CA LEU A 769 -0.25 23.52 13.94
C LEU A 769 -0.25 23.10 15.41
N THR A 770 -0.76 23.98 16.26
CA THR A 770 -1.06 23.70 17.67
C THR A 770 -2.55 23.90 17.94
N MET A 771 -3.18 23.02 18.71
CA MET A 771 -4.60 23.11 19.04
C MET A 771 -4.91 22.53 20.43
N GLN A 772 -5.95 23.05 21.06
CA GLN A 772 -6.51 22.50 22.29
C GLN A 772 -7.65 21.56 21.94
N THR A 773 -7.60 20.34 22.46
CA THR A 773 -8.62 19.31 22.27
C THR A 773 -9.13 18.79 23.60
N ASP A 774 -10.24 18.07 23.57
CA ASP A 774 -10.80 17.41 24.74
C ASP A 774 -10.15 16.03 24.95
N GLU A 775 -10.63 14.99 24.27
CA GLU A 775 -10.25 13.59 24.49
C GLU A 775 -9.69 12.93 23.22
N VAL A 776 -9.39 13.70 22.19
CA VAL A 776 -8.89 13.20 20.89
C VAL A 776 -7.70 14.02 20.42
N ASP A 777 -6.75 13.38 19.76
CA ASP A 777 -5.59 14.02 19.14
C ASP A 777 -5.58 13.70 17.64
N PRO A 778 -5.11 14.62 16.78
CA PRO A 778 -4.90 14.34 15.36
C PRO A 778 -3.82 13.27 15.20
N GLU A 779 -3.96 12.42 14.20
CA GLU A 779 -2.94 11.43 13.80
C GLU A 779 -2.38 11.67 12.40
N GLY A 780 -3.02 12.52 11.59
CA GLY A 780 -2.74 12.73 10.18
C GLY A 780 -3.89 12.27 9.28
N ASN A 781 -4.03 12.93 8.13
CA ASN A 781 -5.09 12.77 7.12
C ASN A 781 -6.44 13.39 7.48
N GLU A 782 -6.53 14.18 8.55
CA GLU A 782 -7.73 14.92 8.90
C GLU A 782 -7.87 16.19 8.07
N THR A 783 -9.11 16.61 7.84
CA THR A 783 -9.45 17.79 7.04
C THR A 783 -9.14 19.07 7.79
N ILE A 784 -8.50 20.02 7.10
CA ILE A 784 -8.30 21.38 7.60
C ILE A 784 -9.24 22.33 6.87
N TRP A 785 -10.01 23.09 7.65
CA TRP A 785 -10.99 24.05 7.20
C TRP A 785 -10.55 25.49 7.47
N PHE A 786 -10.96 26.40 6.58
CA PHE A 786 -10.88 27.84 6.78
C PHE A 786 -12.10 28.49 6.14
N ASN A 787 -12.86 29.29 6.89
CA ASN A 787 -14.11 29.91 6.43
C ASN A 787 -15.08 28.92 5.76
N ASN A 788 -15.32 27.77 6.40
CA ASN A 788 -16.16 26.67 5.91
C ASN A 788 -15.76 26.06 4.57
N LYS A 789 -14.52 26.29 4.12
CA LYS A 789 -13.93 25.62 2.96
C LYS A 789 -12.81 24.70 3.40
N VAL A 790 -12.72 23.53 2.78
CA VAL A 790 -11.55 22.67 2.90
C VAL A 790 -10.38 23.37 2.23
N VAL A 791 -9.28 23.55 2.96
CA VAL A 791 -8.06 24.20 2.46
C VAL A 791 -6.86 23.29 2.48
N GLY A 792 -6.93 22.15 3.16
CA GLY A 792 -5.84 21.20 3.22
C GLY A 792 -6.14 20.01 4.11
N ASN A 793 -5.08 19.31 4.47
CA ASN A 793 -5.14 18.15 5.35
C ASN A 793 -3.93 18.12 6.28
N THR A 794 -4.10 17.53 7.46
CA THR A 794 -2.99 17.17 8.33
C THR A 794 -2.22 15.99 7.70
N THR A 795 -0.93 15.88 7.98
CA THR A 795 -0.08 14.75 7.53
C THR A 795 0.29 13.82 8.68
N SER A 796 0.49 14.40 9.86
CA SER A 796 0.65 13.65 11.11
C SER A 796 0.23 14.51 12.30
N GLY A 797 0.02 13.86 13.45
CA GLY A 797 -0.23 14.54 14.70
C GLY A 797 0.05 13.66 15.93
N ALA A 798 0.14 14.32 17.08
CA ALA A 798 0.26 13.69 18.40
C ALA A 798 -0.05 14.71 19.50
N TYR A 799 -0.24 14.24 20.73
CA TYR A 799 -0.23 15.11 21.90
C TYR A 799 1.21 15.49 22.29
N SER A 800 1.45 16.78 22.55
CA SER A 800 2.68 17.26 23.20
C SER A 800 2.50 17.22 24.70
N TYR A 801 3.20 16.29 25.36
CA TYR A 801 3.18 16.19 26.81
C TYR A 801 3.95 17.33 27.49
N ASN A 802 4.90 17.96 26.79
CA ASN A 802 5.66 19.09 27.34
C ASN A 802 4.86 20.39 27.32
N THR A 803 4.01 20.59 26.31
CA THR A 803 3.23 21.84 26.15
C THR A 803 1.74 21.68 26.38
N GLN A 804 1.29 20.47 26.72
CA GLN A 804 -0.10 20.14 27.07
C GLN A 804 -1.11 20.58 26.01
N GLN A 805 -0.82 20.25 24.75
CA GLN A 805 -1.68 20.55 23.61
C GLN A 805 -1.40 19.58 22.47
N SER A 806 -2.34 19.45 21.54
CA SER A 806 -2.17 18.62 20.36
C SER A 806 -1.34 19.37 19.30
N LEU A 807 -0.50 18.62 18.61
CA LEU A 807 0.34 19.08 17.50
C LEU A 807 -0.11 18.39 16.23
N ALA A 808 -0.06 19.11 15.10
CA ALA A 808 -0.19 18.52 13.79
C ALA A 808 0.71 19.21 12.77
N PHE A 809 1.25 18.44 11.83
CA PHE A 809 1.68 18.99 10.55
C PHE A 809 0.50 18.97 9.58
N GLY A 810 0.43 19.94 8.66
CA GLY A 810 -0.58 19.94 7.60
C GLY A 810 -0.24 20.84 6.44
N TYR A 811 -0.61 20.43 5.22
CA TYR A 811 -0.41 21.26 4.04
C TYR A 811 -1.51 22.32 3.95
N LEU A 812 -1.11 23.58 3.79
CA LEU A 812 -2.00 24.72 3.61
C LEU A 812 -1.61 25.54 2.38
N PRO A 813 -2.54 26.28 1.76
CA PRO A 813 -2.22 27.32 0.80
C PRO A 813 -1.25 28.33 1.41
N ILE A 814 -0.32 28.88 0.62
CA ILE A 814 0.76 29.75 1.13
C ILE A 814 0.24 30.94 1.92
N GLU A 815 -0.87 31.52 1.48
CA GLU A 815 -1.54 32.66 2.13
C GLU A 815 -2.09 32.33 3.53
N LEU A 816 -2.26 31.05 3.86
CA LEU A 816 -2.69 30.57 5.18
C LEU A 816 -1.53 30.01 6.03
N CYS A 817 -0.28 30.13 5.57
CA CYS A 817 0.89 29.64 6.32
C CYS A 817 1.53 30.70 7.23
N THR A 818 0.92 31.88 7.40
CA THR A 818 1.46 32.93 8.26
C THR A 818 1.34 32.57 9.74
N LEU A 819 2.36 32.86 10.55
CA LEU A 819 2.32 32.61 12.00
C LEU A 819 1.14 33.34 12.65
N GLY A 820 0.45 32.66 13.55
CA GLY A 820 -0.77 33.15 14.20
C GLY A 820 -2.04 32.97 13.36
N GLN A 821 -1.95 32.52 12.10
CA GLN A 821 -3.13 32.20 11.29
C GLN A 821 -3.95 31.11 11.99
N GLN A 822 -5.26 31.34 12.10
CA GLN A 822 -6.20 30.35 12.61
C GLN A 822 -6.85 29.56 11.48
N VAL A 823 -6.95 28.26 11.68
CA VAL A 823 -7.69 27.30 10.85
C VAL A 823 -8.46 26.36 11.78
N GLU A 824 -9.28 25.47 11.23
CA GLU A 824 -10.00 24.47 12.03
C GLU A 824 -9.65 23.06 11.56
N VAL A 825 -9.25 22.17 12.48
CA VAL A 825 -8.99 20.77 12.18
C VAL A 825 -10.19 19.93 12.61
N GLU A 826 -10.72 19.12 11.70
CA GLU A 826 -11.89 18.29 11.98
C GLU A 826 -11.48 16.93 12.57
N LEU A 827 -11.81 16.69 13.83
CA LEU A 827 -11.58 15.42 14.54
C LEU A 827 -12.94 14.83 14.94
N LEU A 828 -13.25 13.64 14.42
CA LEU A 828 -14.51 12.92 14.68
C LEU A 828 -15.76 13.79 14.49
N GLY A 829 -15.80 14.57 13.40
CA GLY A 829 -16.93 15.43 13.03
C GLY A 829 -17.02 16.75 13.83
N LYS A 830 -16.09 17.02 14.75
CA LYS A 830 -15.98 18.28 15.48
C LYS A 830 -14.77 19.08 14.98
N LYS A 831 -14.97 20.37 14.72
CA LYS A 831 -13.91 21.30 14.30
C LYS A 831 -13.23 21.91 15.52
N TYR A 832 -11.92 21.75 15.62
CA TYR A 832 -11.07 22.33 16.68
C TYR A 832 -10.23 23.45 16.09
N THR A 833 -10.25 24.63 16.71
CA THR A 833 -9.42 25.76 16.28
C THR A 833 -7.94 25.43 16.47
N ALA A 834 -7.18 25.51 15.40
CA ALA A 834 -5.74 25.33 15.37
C ALA A 834 -5.04 26.61 14.93
N THR A 835 -3.85 26.85 15.47
CA THR A 835 -3.03 28.02 15.14
C THR A 835 -1.76 27.57 14.42
N VAL A 836 -1.43 28.24 13.31
CA VAL A 836 -0.14 28.09 12.65
C VAL A 836 0.94 28.69 13.55
N THR A 837 1.84 27.85 14.02
CA THR A 837 2.83 28.18 15.05
C THR A 837 4.25 28.02 14.50
N GLN A 838 5.19 28.79 15.06
CA GLN A 838 6.60 28.69 14.69
C GLN A 838 7.15 27.33 15.09
N GLU A 839 7.68 26.60 14.12
CA GLU A 839 8.44 25.38 14.39
C GLU A 839 9.94 25.67 14.64
N PRO A 840 10.64 24.82 15.40
CA PRO A 840 10.08 23.75 16.24
C PRO A 840 9.56 24.30 17.57
N LEU A 841 8.62 23.59 18.20
CA LEU A 841 8.09 23.97 19.51
C LEU A 841 9.13 23.77 20.62
N VAL A 842 9.94 22.71 20.50
CA VAL A 842 11.07 22.43 21.37
C VAL A 842 12.34 22.41 20.52
N LEU A 843 13.31 23.27 20.84
CA LEU A 843 14.60 23.28 20.15
C LEU A 843 15.34 21.96 20.39
N THR A 844 16.07 21.47 19.39
CA THR A 844 16.92 20.27 19.52
C THR A 844 18.13 20.51 20.43
N GLU A 845 18.68 19.47 21.06
CA GLU A 845 19.87 19.59 21.92
C GLU A 845 21.06 20.26 21.21
N PRO A 846 21.43 19.89 19.96
CA PRO A 846 22.52 20.57 19.27
C PRO A 846 22.29 22.07 19.06
N THR A 847 21.03 22.47 18.88
CA THR A 847 20.65 23.89 18.76
C THR A 847 20.78 24.61 20.09
N ARG A 848 20.26 24.03 21.18
CA ARG A 848 20.36 24.59 22.54
C ARG A 848 21.82 24.74 22.97
N THR A 849 22.64 23.70 22.78
CA THR A 849 24.08 23.70 23.08
C THR A 849 24.83 24.78 22.28
N ARG A 850 24.52 24.96 20.99
CA ARG A 850 25.11 26.02 20.17
C ARG A 850 24.71 27.42 20.65
N LEU A 851 23.44 27.62 21.03
CA LEU A 851 22.97 28.90 21.58
C LEU A 851 23.64 29.24 22.91
N GLN A 852 23.78 28.26 23.81
CA GLN A 852 24.51 28.42 25.07
C GLN A 852 25.99 28.78 24.86
N LYS A 853 26.68 28.11 23.92
CA LYS A 853 28.07 28.45 23.56
C LYS A 853 28.20 29.87 23.02
N LYS A 854 27.25 30.32 22.20
CA LYS A 854 27.22 31.70 21.67
C LYS A 854 26.91 32.75 22.74
N ALA A 855 26.12 32.40 23.76
CA ALA A 855 25.80 33.28 24.89
C ALA A 855 26.96 33.47 25.89
N GLY A 856 28.07 32.72 25.74
CA GLY A 856 29.37 33.09 26.31
C GLY A 856 29.60 32.69 27.77
N GLY A 857 29.53 31.41 28.12
CA GLY A 857 30.12 30.89 29.37
C GLY A 857 29.58 31.50 30.68
N LYS A 858 28.44 32.19 30.63
CA LYS A 858 27.71 32.66 31.81
C LYS A 858 26.48 31.77 31.98
N THR A 859 26.65 30.74 32.79
CA THR A 859 25.55 29.96 33.39
C THR A 859 24.73 30.87 34.32
N PRO A 860 23.41 30.68 34.44
CA PRO A 860 22.78 30.77 35.76
C PRO A 860 23.37 29.70 36.69
#